data_AF-A0AAN6UY54-F1
#
_entry.id   AF-A0AAN6UY54-F1
#
_cell.length_a   1.000
_cell.length_b   1.000
_cell.length_c   1.000
_cell.angle_alpha   90.00
_cell.angle_beta   90.00
_cell.angle_gamma   90.00
#
_symmetry.space_group_name_H-M   'P 1'
#
loop_
_entity.id
_entity.type
_entity.pdbx_description
1 polymer ?
#
loop_
_entity_poly.entity_id
_entity_poly.type
_entity_poly.pdbx_seq_one_letter_code
_entity_poly.pdbx_strand_id
1 'polypeptide(L)'
;MANPASYLVPSLVVGVPLALYGLFIGLTAIPYVQRNFLYAHKIHTLWWGNINEPEQWGFAKNQVTPFYLETADSQNLYAWHILPLSVYAQHETELASQPTGVVADPTTTAGFRLLRDNPNAKLIISFHGNAAQLTQGYRPEHYRSLTSHSPYHLLALDYRGFGLSTGTPTEQGLILDAEAAIHWAVHTAGIPPSRIVLLGHSLGTAVAAAATEHFTLNEDWDFAGVVLVAGFSSLPDMLSGYAIAGWVPVLRPLTMWPWLLNQVMGRVVDTWESAARWREIVKGVKARGGRLRLSMVHAKNDWDIPSHEDDKLFRAAVEGLGDVGTEWDQFKVEKEKRTLVKGKHAFVSTWQEGDVVVRQELFPHGGHNSVLTYTPVLLAVMRSFRLDEKSKQVDPAKEAAALEAADAAADQTEKQAVESEDESGSEAGEDTPAQTAAGGNAEGAAKKKKKKSKKKKVKQALSDALGRGGAQSEPDVKKALDTLTPQQISEFIALNPALANELLGGNAGEGSSDTTSSAIEAFKKLKLQDIMTGLASSGKNRKDMASYKFWSTQPVPQFGEEEPKLIEEGPLRIQKVEEIATEPISLALEQFRWVTMDLTNDAELEEVEKLLYGHYVEDDEAMFRFKYSNSLLKWSLLSPGWRKEWHVGIRSGNTLCAFISAIPTEMRVRDNVFKSSEVNFLCIHKKLRGKRLAPVLIKEITRRINLEGTWQAIYTGGIVLPRPVSTCRYYHRALNWMKLYEVGFSPCPPNSKPAYQARRYNVPDLTSTRGLREMEAKDLDAVHDLLTRYLKRFDLTPVWNKDEIDHWLLHKKDAPGEQVIWSYVVENNDGKITDFFSFYCLESSVIQSQKYSSIRAAYLFYYASDVAFTAPDDRAALGARLNALIADALIFAKRHNFDVFNALSLMDNSLFLEQQKFGPGDGQLHYYLFNYKANPIHGGVNKKNQLEEGVSSGVGFTML
;
A
#
# COMPACT_ATOMS: atom_id res chain seq x y z
N MET A 1 -45.70 -38.13 33.23
CA MET A 1 -44.39 -37.71 33.78
C MET A 1 -43.54 -37.23 32.60
N ALA A 2 -42.95 -36.04 32.65
CA ALA A 2 -42.07 -35.57 31.58
C ALA A 2 -40.74 -36.34 31.62
N ASN A 3 -40.18 -36.66 30.44
CA ASN A 3 -38.95 -37.44 30.33
C ASN A 3 -37.74 -36.60 30.81
N PRO A 4 -37.00 -36.99 31.87
CA PRO A 4 -35.89 -36.18 32.39
C PRO A 4 -34.78 -35.92 31.36
N ALA A 5 -34.66 -36.75 30.30
CA ALA A 5 -33.72 -36.53 29.21
C ALA A 5 -33.98 -35.24 28.41
N SER A 6 -35.23 -34.73 28.35
CA SER A 6 -35.54 -33.53 27.56
C SER A 6 -35.00 -32.23 28.16
N TYR A 7 -34.68 -32.21 29.46
CA TYR A 7 -34.07 -31.06 30.14
C TYR A 7 -32.54 -31.15 30.19
N LEU A 8 -31.96 -32.34 29.97
CA LEU A 8 -30.52 -32.56 30.03
C LEU A 8 -29.76 -31.88 28.88
N VAL A 9 -30.32 -31.93 27.66
CA VAL A 9 -29.68 -31.35 26.47
C VAL A 9 -29.60 -29.81 26.54
N PRO A 10 -30.68 -29.05 26.85
CA PRO A 10 -30.57 -27.61 27.07
C PRO A 10 -29.61 -27.25 28.23
N SER A 11 -29.64 -28.03 29.32
CA SER A 11 -28.77 -27.82 30.48
C SER A 11 -27.28 -28.01 30.16
N LEU A 12 -26.92 -28.94 29.27
CA LEU A 12 -25.54 -29.11 28.83
C LEU A 12 -25.10 -28.02 27.85
N VAL A 13 -25.96 -27.66 26.88
CA VAL A 13 -25.63 -26.66 25.84
C VAL A 13 -25.52 -25.24 26.40
N VAL A 14 -26.31 -24.87 27.41
CA VAL A 14 -26.30 -23.52 28.00
C VAL A 14 -25.59 -23.49 29.36
N GLY A 15 -25.79 -24.51 30.19
CA GLY A 15 -25.23 -24.56 31.54
C GLY A 15 -23.73 -24.77 31.61
N VAL A 16 -23.13 -25.56 30.69
CA VAL A 16 -21.66 -25.75 30.68
C VAL A 16 -20.94 -24.47 30.27
N PRO A 17 -21.31 -23.74 29.18
CA PRO A 17 -20.71 -22.44 28.88
C PRO A 17 -20.91 -21.40 29.98
N LEU A 18 -22.10 -21.32 30.61
CA LEU A 18 -22.32 -20.42 31.74
C LEU A 18 -21.49 -20.78 32.98
N ALA A 19 -21.31 -22.06 33.29
CA ALA A 19 -20.45 -22.51 34.38
C ALA A 19 -18.97 -22.22 34.11
N LEU A 20 -18.50 -22.42 32.88
CA LEU A 20 -17.13 -22.08 32.46
C LEU A 20 -16.90 -20.56 32.49
N TYR A 21 -17.88 -19.76 32.05
CA TYR A 21 -17.82 -18.30 32.13
C TYR A 21 -17.85 -17.80 33.58
N GLY A 22 -18.72 -18.37 34.43
CA GLY A 22 -18.76 -18.07 35.86
C GLY A 22 -17.47 -18.44 36.58
N LEU A 23 -16.87 -19.59 36.25
CA LEU A 23 -15.55 -19.99 36.73
C LEU A 23 -14.46 -19.02 36.26
N PHE A 24 -14.47 -18.61 34.99
CA PHE A 24 -13.54 -17.62 34.45
C PHE A 24 -13.65 -16.28 35.20
N ILE A 25 -14.87 -15.73 35.37
CA ILE A 25 -15.07 -14.50 36.14
C ILE A 25 -14.63 -14.68 37.62
N GLY A 26 -14.89 -15.84 38.23
CA GLY A 26 -14.38 -16.18 39.56
C GLY A 26 -12.84 -16.17 39.64
N LEU A 27 -12.16 -16.69 38.61
CA LEU A 27 -10.70 -16.63 38.49
C LEU A 27 -10.19 -15.20 38.29
N THR A 28 -10.92 -14.34 37.55
CA THR A 28 -10.56 -12.92 37.42
C THR A 28 -10.65 -12.12 38.73
N ALA A 29 -11.29 -12.65 39.79
CA ALA A 29 -11.25 -12.04 41.11
C ALA A 29 -9.92 -12.29 41.88
N ILE A 30 -9.02 -13.14 41.36
CA ILE A 30 -7.76 -13.50 42.02
C ILE A 30 -6.63 -12.57 41.50
N PRO A 31 -5.96 -11.77 42.36
CA PRO A 31 -4.90 -10.84 41.96
C PRO A 31 -3.77 -11.48 41.14
N TYR A 32 -3.36 -12.70 41.50
CA TYR A 32 -2.33 -13.44 40.75
C TYR A 32 -2.78 -13.75 39.32
N VAL A 33 -4.03 -14.14 39.11
CA VAL A 33 -4.58 -14.44 37.78
C VAL A 33 -4.69 -13.16 36.96
N GLN A 34 -5.22 -12.08 37.55
CA GLN A 34 -5.28 -10.76 36.88
C GLN A 34 -3.90 -10.32 36.38
N ARG A 35 -2.87 -10.37 37.22
CA ARG A 35 -1.51 -9.93 36.84
C ARG A 35 -0.86 -10.83 35.78
N ASN A 36 -1.05 -12.15 35.84
CA ASN A 36 -0.55 -13.03 34.78
C ASN A 36 -1.29 -12.82 33.45
N PHE A 37 -2.58 -12.47 33.47
CA PHE A 37 -3.37 -12.13 32.27
C PHE A 37 -3.01 -10.75 31.70
N LEU A 38 -2.95 -9.73 32.56
CA LEU A 38 -2.60 -8.35 32.19
C LEU A 38 -1.20 -8.28 31.59
N TYR A 39 -0.18 -8.82 32.28
CA TYR A 39 1.21 -8.63 31.90
C TYR A 39 1.77 -9.71 30.97
N ALA A 40 1.05 -10.83 30.77
CA ALA A 40 1.38 -11.92 29.83
C ALA A 40 2.88 -12.33 29.76
N HIS A 41 3.65 -12.09 30.83
CA HIS A 41 5.11 -11.95 30.81
C HIS A 41 5.84 -13.27 30.56
N LYS A 42 5.16 -14.38 30.87
CA LYS A 42 5.63 -15.76 30.63
C LYS A 42 5.39 -16.25 29.20
N ILE A 43 4.70 -15.48 28.36
CA ILE A 43 4.37 -15.84 26.97
C ILE A 43 5.39 -15.15 26.04
N HIS A 44 6.56 -15.74 25.91
CA HIS A 44 7.69 -15.18 25.15
C HIS A 44 8.37 -16.19 24.21
N THR A 45 8.99 -15.69 23.15
CA THR A 45 9.63 -16.48 22.07
C THR A 45 11.13 -16.78 22.28
N LEU A 46 11.71 -16.47 23.45
CA LEU A 46 13.13 -16.75 23.78
C LEU A 46 13.59 -18.21 23.61
N TRP A 47 12.66 -19.12 23.36
CA TRP A 47 12.92 -20.54 23.12
C TRP A 47 13.50 -20.76 21.70
N TRP A 48 13.44 -19.74 20.83
CA TRP A 48 13.81 -19.79 19.41
C TRP A 48 14.88 -18.75 19.00
N GLY A 49 15.41 -17.96 19.94
CA GLY A 49 16.40 -16.91 19.65
C GLY A 49 17.08 -16.39 20.92
N ASN A 50 18.31 -15.90 20.79
CA ASN A 50 19.14 -15.44 21.92
C ASN A 50 19.18 -13.91 21.93
N ILE A 51 18.49 -13.26 22.88
CA ILE A 51 18.46 -11.78 22.94
C ILE A 51 19.80 -11.13 23.28
N ASN A 52 20.81 -11.93 23.62
CA ASN A 52 22.19 -11.49 23.76
C ASN A 52 22.93 -11.40 22.42
N GLU A 53 22.30 -11.77 21.30
CA GLU A 53 22.81 -11.68 19.92
C GLU A 53 21.87 -10.78 19.06
N PRO A 54 21.93 -9.45 19.21
CA PRO A 54 21.04 -8.51 18.51
C PRO A 54 21.08 -8.64 16.97
N GLU A 55 22.15 -9.19 16.42
CA GLU A 55 22.31 -9.50 15.00
C GLU A 55 21.20 -10.42 14.45
N GLN A 56 20.61 -11.29 15.30
CA GLN A 56 19.48 -12.15 14.93
C GLN A 56 18.24 -11.34 14.50
N TRP A 57 18.15 -10.06 14.86
CA TRP A 57 17.07 -9.13 14.49
C TRP A 57 17.52 -8.01 13.53
N GLY A 58 18.66 -8.20 12.85
CA GLY A 58 19.13 -7.31 11.78
C GLY A 58 19.79 -6.01 12.26
N PHE A 59 20.38 -6.02 13.46
CA PHE A 59 21.32 -4.99 13.90
C PHE A 59 22.75 -5.32 13.47
N ALA A 60 23.61 -4.31 13.33
CA ALA A 60 25.04 -4.54 13.08
C ALA A 60 25.76 -4.98 14.37
N LYS A 61 26.90 -5.66 14.23
CA LYS A 61 27.67 -6.22 15.35
C LYS A 61 28.05 -5.13 16.35
N ASN A 62 27.63 -5.27 17.61
CA ASN A 62 27.80 -4.26 18.68
C ASN A 62 27.23 -2.86 18.35
N GLN A 63 26.24 -2.77 17.45
CA GLN A 63 25.37 -1.58 17.36
C GLN A 63 24.46 -1.48 18.59
N VAL A 64 24.17 -2.65 19.17
CA VAL A 64 23.37 -2.83 20.38
C VAL A 64 24.28 -3.38 21.46
N THR A 65 24.22 -2.79 22.64
CA THR A 65 24.85 -3.28 23.87
C THR A 65 23.77 -3.81 24.81
N PRO A 66 23.66 -5.13 25.01
CA PRO A 66 22.82 -5.72 26.04
C PRO A 66 23.48 -5.61 27.43
N PHE A 67 22.71 -5.26 28.46
CA PHE A 67 23.18 -5.12 29.84
C PHE A 67 22.02 -5.24 30.85
N TYR A 68 22.34 -5.17 32.14
CA TYR A 68 21.34 -5.13 33.22
C TYR A 68 21.30 -3.77 33.92
N LEU A 69 20.11 -3.32 34.28
CA LEU A 69 19.83 -2.18 35.16
C LEU A 69 19.33 -2.69 36.51
N GLU A 70 19.85 -2.20 37.62
CA GLU A 70 19.31 -2.51 38.96
C GLU A 70 18.26 -1.47 39.38
N THR A 71 17.12 -1.92 39.90
CA THR A 71 16.07 -1.06 40.47
C THR A 71 16.34 -0.73 41.95
N ALA A 72 15.64 0.27 42.49
CA ALA A 72 15.71 0.61 43.92
C ALA A 72 15.28 -0.54 44.87
N ASP A 73 14.59 -1.56 44.36
CA ASP A 73 14.22 -2.80 45.05
C ASP A 73 15.01 -4.04 44.57
N SER A 74 16.23 -3.81 44.07
CA SER A 74 17.20 -4.82 43.62
C SER A 74 16.64 -5.87 42.65
N GLN A 75 15.81 -5.44 41.70
CA GLN A 75 15.48 -6.22 40.51
C GLN A 75 16.45 -5.89 39.39
N ASN A 76 16.88 -6.90 38.64
CA ASN A 76 17.72 -6.74 37.46
C ASN A 76 16.83 -6.71 36.22
N LEU A 77 16.83 -5.60 35.50
CA LEU A 77 16.09 -5.39 34.27
C LEU A 77 17.03 -5.55 33.08
N TYR A 78 16.66 -6.42 32.16
CA TYR A 78 17.39 -6.62 30.93
C TYR A 78 17.14 -5.46 29.96
N ALA A 79 18.22 -4.82 29.50
CA ALA A 79 18.15 -3.62 28.67
C ALA A 79 19.09 -3.68 27.48
N TRP A 80 18.72 -2.98 26.41
CA TRP A 80 19.49 -2.76 25.19
C TRP A 80 19.75 -1.26 25.02
N HIS A 81 21.01 -0.86 24.98
CA HIS A 81 21.42 0.44 24.45
C HIS A 81 21.73 0.30 22.97
N ILE A 82 21.01 1.04 22.13
CA ILE A 82 21.09 0.97 20.67
C ILE A 82 21.65 2.28 20.12
N LEU A 83 22.75 2.18 19.37
CA LEU A 83 23.37 3.31 18.70
C LEU A 83 22.61 3.72 17.44
N PRO A 84 22.45 5.04 17.17
CA PRO A 84 21.99 5.50 15.88
C PRO A 84 22.99 5.08 14.80
N LEU A 85 22.50 4.59 13.67
CA LEU A 85 23.30 3.97 12.62
C LEU A 85 24.36 4.93 12.05
N SER A 86 24.07 6.24 12.07
CA SER A 86 25.02 7.29 11.67
C SER A 86 26.22 7.42 12.60
N VAL A 87 26.07 7.15 13.90
CA VAL A 87 27.18 7.13 14.88
C VAL A 87 27.90 5.79 14.83
N TYR A 88 27.16 4.68 14.70
CA TYR A 88 27.76 3.36 14.48
C TYR A 88 28.73 3.37 13.29
N ALA A 89 28.29 3.86 12.13
CA ALA A 89 29.12 3.92 10.92
C ALA A 89 30.38 4.80 11.04
N GLN A 90 30.43 5.73 11.99
CA GLN A 90 31.63 6.54 12.26
C GLN A 90 32.66 5.81 13.16
N HIS A 91 32.21 4.82 13.91
CA HIS A 91 32.99 4.08 14.91
C HIS A 91 33.00 2.56 14.68
N GLU A 92 32.60 2.10 13.49
CA GLU A 92 32.31 0.70 13.16
C GLU A 92 33.48 -0.23 13.51
N THR A 93 34.71 0.14 13.16
CA THR A 93 35.92 -0.67 13.45
C THR A 93 36.17 -0.81 14.95
N GLU A 94 35.96 0.23 15.75
CA GLU A 94 36.09 0.18 17.22
C GLU A 94 35.00 -0.71 17.80
N LEU A 95 33.73 -0.45 17.45
CA LEU A 95 32.57 -1.15 17.97
C LEU A 95 32.58 -2.63 17.60
N ALA A 96 32.80 -2.97 16.33
CA ALA A 96 32.84 -4.36 15.86
C ALA A 96 34.04 -5.16 16.43
N SER A 97 35.06 -4.50 16.97
CA SER A 97 36.17 -5.16 17.66
C SER A 97 35.84 -5.58 19.10
N GLN A 98 34.83 -4.99 19.73
CA GLN A 98 34.45 -5.32 21.11
C GLN A 98 33.85 -6.74 21.22
N PRO A 99 33.92 -7.38 22.41
CA PRO A 99 33.16 -8.60 22.68
C PRO A 99 31.65 -8.39 22.49
N THR A 100 30.98 -9.40 21.94
CA THR A 100 29.51 -9.45 21.79
C THR A 100 28.84 -10.05 23.02
N GLY A 101 27.58 -9.70 23.26
CA GLY A 101 26.78 -10.27 24.35
C GLY A 101 26.54 -9.29 25.51
N VAL A 102 26.04 -9.84 26.62
CA VAL A 102 25.74 -9.03 27.82
C VAL A 102 27.02 -8.51 28.46
N VAL A 103 27.07 -7.22 28.71
CA VAL A 103 28.16 -6.60 29.50
C VAL A 103 27.76 -6.44 30.96
N ALA A 104 28.69 -6.72 31.88
CA ALA A 104 28.47 -6.58 33.31
C ALA A 104 28.43 -5.11 33.77
N ASP A 105 29.22 -4.25 33.12
CA ASP A 105 29.21 -2.80 33.33
C ASP A 105 29.10 -2.09 31.97
N PRO A 106 27.94 -1.49 31.64
CA PRO A 106 27.76 -0.79 30.35
C PRO A 106 28.69 0.41 30.22
N THR A 107 29.15 1.01 31.33
CA THR A 107 29.94 2.25 31.31
C THR A 107 31.33 2.08 30.70
N THR A 108 31.81 0.82 30.62
CA THR A 108 33.07 0.42 29.98
C THR A 108 32.99 0.31 28.46
N THR A 109 31.78 0.32 27.87
CA THR A 109 31.60 0.07 26.44
C THR A 109 31.83 1.31 25.58
N ALA A 110 32.28 1.11 24.33
CA ALA A 110 32.43 2.22 23.40
C ALA A 110 31.07 2.85 23.05
N GLY A 111 30.00 2.04 22.96
CA GLY A 111 28.65 2.53 22.76
C GLY A 111 28.19 3.50 23.85
N PHE A 112 28.39 3.17 25.13
CA PHE A 112 28.08 4.06 26.23
C PHE A 112 28.95 5.33 26.22
N ARG A 113 30.25 5.19 25.95
CA ARG A 113 31.16 6.34 25.81
C ARG A 113 30.66 7.33 24.74
N LEU A 114 30.18 6.84 23.60
CA LEU A 114 29.62 7.67 22.52
C LEU A 114 28.28 8.34 22.89
N LEU A 115 27.51 7.78 23.82
CA LEU A 115 26.33 8.42 24.40
C LEU A 115 26.73 9.53 25.38
N ARG A 116 27.55 9.20 26.38
CA ARG A 116 27.94 10.08 27.50
C ARG A 116 28.78 11.27 27.04
N ASP A 117 29.80 11.03 26.22
CA ASP A 117 30.79 12.05 25.85
C ASP A 117 30.25 13.04 24.80
N ASN A 118 29.05 12.81 24.27
CA ASN A 118 28.40 13.68 23.28
C ASN A 118 27.47 14.69 23.96
N PRO A 119 27.85 16.00 24.05
CA PRO A 119 27.04 17.02 24.73
C PRO A 119 25.71 17.32 24.03
N ASN A 120 25.53 16.84 22.79
CA ASN A 120 24.31 16.99 21.99
C ASN A 120 23.53 15.67 21.82
N ALA A 121 23.95 14.58 22.48
CA ALA A 121 23.24 13.30 22.42
C ALA A 121 21.77 13.45 22.84
N LYS A 122 20.89 12.79 22.09
CA LYS A 122 19.45 12.75 22.33
C LYS A 122 19.07 11.28 22.51
N LEU A 123 18.33 10.99 23.58
CA LEU A 123 18.00 9.61 23.98
C LEU A 123 16.49 9.40 23.95
N ILE A 124 16.07 8.29 23.38
CA ILE A 124 14.70 7.77 23.48
C ILE A 124 14.73 6.65 24.52
N ILE A 125 13.81 6.65 25.47
CA ILE A 125 13.56 5.52 26.38
C ILE A 125 12.24 4.89 25.95
N SER A 126 12.27 3.60 25.58
CA SER A 126 11.14 2.89 24.98
C SER A 126 10.53 1.87 25.95
N PHE A 127 9.26 2.09 26.27
CA PHE A 127 8.42 1.28 27.14
C PHE A 127 7.43 0.46 26.30
N HIS A 128 7.51 -0.87 26.37
CA HIS A 128 6.77 -1.77 25.47
C HIS A 128 5.39 -2.19 25.99
N GLY A 129 4.58 -2.79 25.11
CA GLY A 129 3.24 -3.29 25.44
C GLY A 129 3.21 -4.49 26.40
N ASN A 130 1.99 -4.90 26.76
CA ASN A 130 1.67 -5.77 27.90
C ASN A 130 2.07 -7.26 27.82
N ALA A 131 2.92 -7.65 26.88
CA ALA A 131 3.22 -9.06 26.62
C ALA A 131 4.65 -9.25 26.08
N ALA A 132 5.07 -10.51 25.99
CA ALA A 132 6.30 -10.94 25.32
C ALA A 132 7.60 -10.45 25.96
N GLN A 133 8.57 -10.02 25.16
CA GLN A 133 9.91 -9.59 25.56
C GLN A 133 10.49 -8.59 24.54
N LEU A 134 11.56 -7.88 24.89
CA LEU A 134 12.16 -6.74 24.20
C LEU A 134 12.23 -6.87 22.67
N THR A 135 12.56 -8.05 22.14
CA THR A 135 12.78 -8.31 20.70
C THR A 135 11.61 -8.96 19.96
N GLN A 136 10.46 -9.19 20.60
CA GLN A 136 9.35 -9.94 19.99
C GLN A 136 8.40 -9.06 19.16
N GLY A 137 7.91 -9.61 18.04
CA GLY A 137 6.97 -8.91 17.15
C GLY A 137 7.65 -7.76 16.41
N TYR A 138 6.94 -6.65 16.22
CA TYR A 138 7.42 -5.47 15.47
C TYR A 138 8.43 -4.59 16.23
N ARG A 139 8.90 -5.02 17.40
CA ARG A 139 9.78 -4.21 18.28
C ARG A 139 11.16 -3.96 17.66
N PRO A 140 11.86 -4.95 17.08
CA PRO A 140 13.15 -4.70 16.42
C PRO A 140 13.03 -3.81 15.18
N GLU A 141 11.96 -3.94 14.38
CA GLU A 141 11.65 -3.03 13.27
C GLU A 141 11.43 -1.61 13.77
N HIS A 142 10.69 -1.45 14.86
CA HIS A 142 10.47 -0.15 15.50
C HIS A 142 11.80 0.47 15.99
N TYR A 143 12.62 -0.29 16.71
CA TYR A 143 13.93 0.17 17.19
C TYR A 143 14.87 0.55 16.04
N ARG A 144 14.92 -0.25 14.97
CA ARG A 144 15.66 0.09 13.74
C ARG A 144 15.06 1.31 13.04
N SER A 145 13.74 1.49 13.01
CA SER A 145 13.10 2.67 12.42
C SER A 145 13.49 3.98 13.13
N LEU A 146 13.62 3.94 14.47
CA LEU A 146 14.08 5.06 15.27
C LEU A 146 15.57 5.36 15.06
N THR A 147 16.42 4.34 14.95
CA THR A 147 17.89 4.49 14.99
C THR A 147 18.57 4.53 13.61
N SER A 148 17.94 4.04 12.54
CA SER A 148 18.55 4.01 11.20
C SER A 148 18.54 5.35 10.48
N HIS A 149 17.53 6.20 10.75
CA HIS A 149 17.28 7.46 10.03
C HIS A 149 17.28 8.69 10.94
N SER A 150 17.79 8.56 12.17
CA SER A 150 17.90 9.66 13.13
C SER A 150 19.25 9.60 13.87
N PRO A 151 19.69 10.72 14.49
CA PRO A 151 20.86 10.76 15.35
C PRO A 151 20.52 10.41 16.82
N TYR A 152 19.39 9.75 17.08
CA TYR A 152 18.91 9.49 18.43
C TYR A 152 19.39 8.12 18.92
N HIS A 153 19.98 8.09 20.11
CA HIS A 153 20.21 6.84 20.83
C HIS A 153 18.88 6.33 21.36
N LEU A 154 18.81 5.01 21.59
CA LEU A 154 17.61 4.35 22.09
C LEU A 154 17.99 3.42 23.25
N LEU A 155 17.29 3.55 24.36
CA LEU A 155 17.29 2.60 25.47
C LEU A 155 15.96 1.85 25.45
N ALA A 156 16.01 0.54 25.24
CA ALA A 156 14.86 -0.36 25.37
C ALA A 156 15.11 -1.31 26.56
N LEU A 157 14.07 -1.70 27.27
CA LEU A 157 14.16 -2.60 28.42
C LEU A 157 12.96 -3.55 28.51
N ASP A 158 13.19 -4.73 29.09
CA ASP A 158 12.15 -5.63 29.59
C ASP A 158 11.85 -5.30 31.06
N TYR A 159 10.57 -5.13 31.40
CA TYR A 159 10.13 -4.93 32.79
C TYR A 159 10.44 -6.14 33.68
N ARG A 160 10.35 -5.98 35.01
CA ARG A 160 10.54 -7.08 35.97
C ARG A 160 9.64 -8.29 35.64
N GLY A 161 10.26 -9.46 35.54
CA GLY A 161 9.63 -10.72 35.14
C GLY A 161 9.33 -10.89 33.65
N PHE A 162 9.65 -9.92 32.78
CA PHE A 162 9.63 -10.08 31.33
C PHE A 162 11.01 -10.54 30.82
N GLY A 163 11.03 -11.33 29.75
CA GLY A 163 12.27 -11.71 29.06
C GLY A 163 13.33 -12.34 29.98
N LEU A 164 14.47 -11.66 30.15
CA LEU A 164 15.57 -12.04 31.05
C LEU A 164 15.62 -11.21 32.35
N SER A 165 14.62 -10.37 32.62
CA SER A 165 14.52 -9.54 33.83
C SER A 165 14.00 -10.34 35.04
N THR A 166 14.51 -10.06 36.24
CA THR A 166 14.09 -10.74 37.48
C THR A 166 12.75 -10.22 38.01
N GLY A 167 12.17 -10.89 39.00
CA GLY A 167 11.02 -10.38 39.75
C GLY A 167 9.66 -10.83 39.20
N THR A 168 8.62 -10.02 39.42
CA THR A 168 7.24 -10.29 38.97
C THR A 168 6.50 -8.97 38.75
N PRO A 169 5.78 -8.78 37.63
CA PRO A 169 5.22 -7.50 37.28
C PRO A 169 4.00 -7.12 38.13
N THR A 170 3.97 -5.83 38.50
CA THR A 170 2.90 -5.12 39.21
C THR A 170 2.93 -3.65 38.77
N GLU A 171 1.86 -2.88 38.95
CA GLU A 171 1.83 -1.45 38.56
C GLU A 171 2.99 -0.68 39.22
N GLN A 172 3.11 -0.73 40.55
CA GLN A 172 4.21 -0.08 41.27
C GLN A 172 5.59 -0.61 40.86
N GLY A 173 5.70 -1.89 40.52
CA GLY A 173 6.96 -2.48 40.04
C GLY A 173 7.39 -1.92 38.68
N LEU A 174 6.47 -1.83 37.72
CA LEU A 174 6.77 -1.26 36.39
C LEU A 174 7.06 0.24 36.45
N ILE A 175 6.54 0.95 37.46
CA ILE A 175 6.89 2.34 37.75
C ILE A 175 8.35 2.44 38.22
N LEU A 176 8.75 1.64 39.21
CA LEU A 176 10.15 1.54 39.67
C LEU A 176 11.11 1.13 38.53
N ASP A 177 10.65 0.30 37.59
CA ASP A 177 11.45 -0.12 36.43
C ASP A 177 11.72 1.05 35.46
N ALA A 178 10.73 1.91 35.26
CA ALA A 178 10.86 3.11 34.44
C ALA A 178 11.71 4.19 35.13
N GLU A 179 11.54 4.36 36.45
CA GLU A 179 12.40 5.21 37.28
C GLU A 179 13.87 4.77 37.16
N ALA A 180 14.18 3.47 37.28
CA ALA A 180 15.55 2.96 37.13
C ALA A 180 16.17 3.26 35.75
N ALA A 181 15.42 3.09 34.66
CA ALA A 181 15.88 3.42 33.31
C ALA A 181 16.15 4.92 33.12
N ILE A 182 15.32 5.78 33.71
CA ILE A 182 15.46 7.23 33.64
C ILE A 182 16.61 7.73 34.53
N HIS A 183 16.74 7.23 35.76
CA HIS A 183 17.87 7.54 36.64
C HIS A 183 19.20 7.10 36.03
N TRP A 184 19.27 5.94 35.36
CA TRP A 184 20.46 5.54 34.61
C TRP A 184 20.77 6.53 33.48
N ALA A 185 19.77 6.94 32.70
CA ALA A 185 19.97 7.90 31.61
C ALA A 185 20.48 9.26 32.11
N VAL A 186 19.96 9.76 33.22
CA VAL A 186 20.29 11.09 33.77
C VAL A 186 21.56 11.08 34.60
N HIS A 187 21.68 10.17 35.58
CA HIS A 187 22.79 10.16 36.54
C HIS A 187 23.99 9.31 36.10
N THR A 188 23.77 8.22 35.35
CA THR A 188 24.87 7.37 34.86
C THR A 188 25.36 7.83 33.48
N ALA A 189 24.46 7.98 32.51
CA ALA A 189 24.81 8.40 31.14
C ALA A 189 24.92 9.93 30.98
N GLY A 190 24.52 10.73 31.97
CA GLY A 190 24.68 12.19 31.95
C GLY A 190 23.76 12.95 30.98
N ILE A 191 22.68 12.32 30.50
CA ILE A 191 21.75 12.94 29.55
C ILE A 191 20.68 13.71 30.33
N PRO A 192 20.60 15.05 30.23
CA PRO A 192 19.60 15.82 30.95
C PRO A 192 18.19 15.48 30.45
N PRO A 193 17.14 15.56 31.31
CA PRO A 193 15.75 15.26 30.93
C PRO A 193 15.32 16.00 29.66
N SER A 194 15.77 17.24 29.50
CA SER A 194 15.47 18.09 28.33
C SER A 194 16.00 17.56 26.99
N ARG A 195 16.84 16.52 26.99
CA ARG A 195 17.34 15.73 25.84
C ARG A 195 16.85 14.27 25.81
N ILE A 196 15.88 13.91 26.67
CA ILE A 196 15.25 12.58 26.73
C ILE A 196 13.81 12.63 26.21
N VAL A 197 13.43 11.70 25.35
CA VAL A 197 12.03 11.42 24.98
C VAL A 197 11.60 10.09 25.58
N LEU A 198 10.48 10.09 26.30
CA LEU A 198 9.83 8.86 26.76
C LEU A 198 8.84 8.40 25.69
N LEU A 199 8.96 7.15 25.23
CA LEU A 199 8.07 6.56 24.22
C LEU A 199 7.38 5.34 24.83
N GLY A 200 6.05 5.36 24.88
CA GLY A 200 5.23 4.26 25.37
C GLY A 200 4.39 3.62 24.27
N HIS A 201 4.28 2.29 24.29
CA HIS A 201 3.35 1.53 23.46
C HIS A 201 2.38 0.72 24.31
N SER A 202 1.07 0.79 24.05
CA SER A 202 0.07 -0.02 24.77
C SER A 202 0.23 0.16 26.28
N LEU A 203 0.43 -0.89 27.09
CA LEU A 203 0.81 -0.78 28.51
C LEU A 203 1.92 0.25 28.79
N GLY A 204 2.93 0.31 27.92
CA GLY A 204 4.04 1.26 28.02
C GLY A 204 3.61 2.73 27.99
N THR A 205 2.41 3.08 27.48
CA THR A 205 1.88 4.46 27.59
C THR A 205 1.54 4.83 29.03
N ALA A 206 1.02 3.87 29.81
CA ALA A 206 0.68 4.05 31.21
C ALA A 206 1.94 4.11 32.09
N VAL A 207 2.94 3.26 31.78
CA VAL A 207 4.27 3.31 32.38
C VAL A 207 4.95 4.67 32.12
N ALA A 208 4.94 5.14 30.86
CA ALA A 208 5.48 6.45 30.50
C ALA A 208 4.74 7.60 31.20
N ALA A 209 3.42 7.50 31.37
CA ALA A 209 2.63 8.50 32.10
C ALA A 209 3.02 8.55 33.58
N ALA A 210 3.11 7.40 34.26
CA ALA A 210 3.48 7.34 35.68
C ALA A 210 4.93 7.80 35.94
N ALA A 211 5.87 7.42 35.07
CA ALA A 211 7.23 7.93 35.14
C ALA A 211 7.29 9.44 34.88
N THR A 212 6.53 9.95 33.90
CA THR A 212 6.41 11.39 33.67
C THR A 212 5.88 12.09 34.92
N GLU A 213 4.80 11.59 35.53
CA GLU A 213 4.22 12.14 36.75
C GLU A 213 5.24 12.25 37.87
N HIS A 214 5.99 11.18 38.17
CA HIS A 214 7.03 11.18 39.20
C HIS A 214 8.03 12.32 38.98
N PHE A 215 8.77 12.30 37.87
CA PHE A 215 9.85 13.25 37.64
C PHE A 215 9.36 14.69 37.39
N THR A 216 8.16 14.86 36.83
CA THR A 216 7.64 16.17 36.44
C THR A 216 6.99 16.91 37.61
N LEU A 217 6.39 16.19 38.57
CA LEU A 217 5.68 16.76 39.73
C LEU A 217 6.47 16.68 41.04
N ASN A 218 7.37 15.70 41.21
CA ASN A 218 8.19 15.56 42.42
C ASN A 218 9.61 16.12 42.27
N GLU A 219 10.16 16.14 41.05
CA GLU A 219 11.54 16.60 40.76
C GLU A 219 11.62 17.82 39.81
N ASP A 220 10.49 18.35 39.35
CA ASP A 220 10.41 19.47 38.39
C ASP A 220 11.11 19.26 37.03
N TRP A 221 11.28 18.01 36.58
CA TRP A 221 11.97 17.72 35.32
C TRP A 221 11.08 17.98 34.08
N ASP A 222 11.67 18.61 33.07
CA ASP A 222 11.04 18.84 31.76
C ASP A 222 11.70 17.99 30.66
N PHE A 223 11.05 16.87 30.31
CA PHE A 223 11.49 16.00 29.21
C PHE A 223 11.51 16.74 27.85
N ALA A 224 12.23 16.23 26.86
CA ALA A 224 12.11 16.73 25.47
C ALA A 224 10.71 16.49 24.89
N GLY A 225 10.06 15.42 25.34
CA GLY A 225 8.65 15.14 25.09
C GLY A 225 8.29 13.70 25.44
N VAL A 226 6.99 13.41 25.41
CA VAL A 226 6.43 12.08 25.69
C VAL A 226 5.56 11.68 24.50
N VAL A 227 5.81 10.48 23.97
CA VAL A 227 5.12 9.93 22.79
C VAL A 227 4.35 8.68 23.23
N LEU A 228 3.03 8.73 23.11
CA LEU A 228 2.14 7.62 23.45
C LEU A 228 1.61 7.00 22.15
N VAL A 229 1.78 5.70 21.98
CA VAL A 229 1.33 4.95 20.81
C VAL A 229 0.31 3.91 21.23
N ALA A 230 -0.92 4.03 20.73
CA ALA A 230 -2.07 3.20 21.11
C ALA A 230 -2.31 3.17 22.64
N GLY A 231 -2.56 4.33 23.25
CA GLY A 231 -2.76 4.48 24.69
C GLY A 231 -4.20 4.25 25.16
N PHE A 232 -4.38 4.10 26.48
CA PHE A 232 -5.69 3.93 27.12
C PHE A 232 -5.89 4.80 28.37
N SER A 233 -7.14 5.10 28.76
CA SER A 233 -7.42 6.04 29.87
C SER A 233 -7.18 5.43 31.25
N SER A 234 -7.71 4.22 31.46
CA SER A 234 -7.43 3.35 32.61
C SER A 234 -7.67 1.89 32.22
N LEU A 235 -7.06 0.94 32.92
CA LEU A 235 -7.25 -0.47 32.64
C LEU A 235 -8.71 -0.92 32.85
N PRO A 236 -9.42 -0.52 33.93
CA PRO A 236 -10.84 -0.85 34.08
C PRO A 236 -11.71 -0.34 32.93
N ASP A 237 -11.48 0.91 32.48
CA ASP A 237 -12.20 1.49 31.35
C ASP A 237 -12.00 0.68 30.07
N MET A 238 -10.73 0.38 29.73
CA MET A 238 -10.38 -0.39 28.53
C MET A 238 -10.93 -1.82 28.60
N LEU A 239 -10.84 -2.49 29.75
CA LEU A 239 -11.39 -3.84 29.96
C LEU A 239 -12.90 -3.92 29.75
N SER A 240 -13.65 -2.82 29.94
CA SER A 240 -15.11 -2.80 29.72
C SER A 240 -15.48 -3.02 28.25
N GLY A 241 -14.64 -2.54 27.33
CA GLY A 241 -14.79 -2.72 25.88
C GLY A 241 -13.95 -3.86 25.30
N TYR A 242 -13.03 -4.44 26.08
CA TYR A 242 -12.03 -5.38 25.59
C TYR A 242 -12.63 -6.71 25.09
N ALA A 243 -12.11 -7.16 23.94
CA ALA A 243 -12.38 -8.46 23.37
C ALA A 243 -11.06 -9.20 23.11
N ILE A 244 -10.91 -10.41 23.65
CA ILE A 244 -9.71 -11.23 23.39
C ILE A 244 -9.60 -11.45 21.88
N ALA A 245 -8.47 -11.00 21.33
CA ALA A 245 -8.15 -10.98 19.89
C ALA A 245 -9.24 -10.34 18.99
N GLY A 246 -10.08 -9.46 19.54
CA GLY A 246 -11.13 -8.73 18.81
C GLY A 246 -12.46 -9.48 18.60
N TRP A 247 -12.61 -10.73 19.07
CA TRP A 247 -13.80 -11.56 18.79
C TRP A 247 -14.50 -12.13 20.03
N VAL A 248 -13.82 -12.27 21.17
CA VAL A 248 -14.42 -12.78 22.42
C VAL A 248 -14.54 -11.64 23.44
N PRO A 249 -15.66 -10.90 23.50
CA PRO A 249 -15.83 -9.78 24.42
C PRO A 249 -16.05 -10.30 25.85
N VAL A 250 -15.03 -10.18 26.69
CA VAL A 250 -14.94 -10.93 27.95
C VAL A 250 -15.91 -10.43 29.02
N LEU A 251 -15.98 -9.11 29.20
CA LEU A 251 -16.82 -8.48 30.23
C LEU A 251 -18.15 -7.94 29.68
N ARG A 252 -18.33 -7.91 28.35
CA ARG A 252 -19.56 -7.40 27.70
C ARG A 252 -20.83 -8.15 28.11
N PRO A 253 -20.86 -9.47 28.34
CA PRO A 253 -22.05 -10.13 28.90
C PRO A 253 -22.46 -9.60 30.28
N LEU A 254 -21.52 -9.08 31.07
CA LEU A 254 -21.79 -8.50 32.39
C LEU A 254 -22.41 -7.10 32.31
N THR A 255 -22.42 -6.41 31.17
CA THR A 255 -23.11 -5.11 31.04
C THR A 255 -24.62 -5.24 31.21
N MET A 256 -25.18 -6.45 31.07
CA MET A 256 -26.57 -6.77 31.40
C MET A 256 -26.86 -6.75 32.91
N TRP A 257 -25.82 -6.79 33.75
CA TRP A 257 -25.90 -6.70 35.21
C TRP A 257 -24.93 -5.62 35.74
N PRO A 258 -25.26 -4.33 35.63
CA PRO A 258 -24.34 -3.23 35.97
C PRO A 258 -23.75 -3.31 37.38
N TRP A 259 -24.52 -3.80 38.37
CA TRP A 259 -24.02 -3.99 39.74
C TRP A 259 -22.88 -5.02 39.80
N LEU A 260 -22.94 -6.08 39.00
CA LEU A 260 -21.95 -7.15 38.97
C LEU A 260 -20.72 -6.71 38.17
N LEU A 261 -20.91 -6.00 37.07
CA LEU A 261 -19.81 -5.37 36.33
C LEU A 261 -19.03 -4.40 37.22
N ASN A 262 -19.71 -3.51 37.95
CA ASN A 262 -19.06 -2.59 38.89
C ASN A 262 -18.31 -3.32 40.01
N GLN A 263 -18.85 -4.46 40.49
CA GLN A 263 -18.19 -5.33 41.47
C GLN A 263 -16.95 -6.06 40.91
N VAL A 264 -16.91 -6.37 39.62
CA VAL A 264 -15.71 -6.93 38.96
C VAL A 264 -14.67 -5.82 38.72
N MET A 265 -15.09 -4.66 38.20
CA MET A 265 -14.19 -3.54 37.94
C MET A 265 -13.55 -2.97 39.21
N GLY A 266 -14.32 -2.84 40.30
CA GLY A 266 -13.79 -2.43 41.60
C GLY A 266 -12.86 -3.44 42.27
N ARG A 267 -12.57 -4.58 41.62
CA ARG A 267 -11.57 -5.58 42.05
C ARG A 267 -10.36 -5.66 41.11
N VAL A 268 -10.25 -4.81 40.09
CA VAL A 268 -9.03 -4.69 39.27
C VAL A 268 -7.91 -4.14 40.16
N VAL A 269 -6.82 -4.89 40.29
CA VAL A 269 -5.77 -4.60 41.28
C VAL A 269 -4.75 -3.56 40.81
N ASP A 270 -4.42 -3.60 39.52
CA ASP A 270 -3.45 -2.72 38.87
C ASP A 270 -4.25 -1.88 37.85
N THR A 271 -4.62 -0.64 38.17
CA THR A 271 -5.66 0.11 37.43
C THR A 271 -5.11 1.07 36.39
N TRP A 272 -3.85 1.50 36.50
CA TRP A 272 -3.17 2.34 35.49
C TRP A 272 -3.95 3.60 35.07
N GLU A 273 -4.28 4.48 36.03
CA GLU A 273 -5.11 5.71 35.88
C GLU A 273 -4.49 6.82 34.99
N SER A 274 -4.07 6.47 33.79
CA SER A 274 -3.29 7.29 32.87
C SER A 274 -3.94 8.63 32.55
N ALA A 275 -5.27 8.68 32.39
CA ALA A 275 -6.00 9.93 32.16
C ALA A 275 -5.91 10.88 33.36
N ALA A 276 -6.03 10.38 34.60
CA ALA A 276 -5.90 11.20 35.80
C ALA A 276 -4.47 11.74 35.94
N ARG A 277 -3.46 10.87 35.73
CA ARG A 277 -2.04 11.26 35.74
C ARG A 277 -1.76 12.36 34.72
N TRP A 278 -2.25 12.24 33.47
CA TRP A 278 -2.05 13.27 32.45
C TRP A 278 -2.71 14.62 32.78
N ARG A 279 -3.88 14.62 33.43
CA ARG A 279 -4.51 15.87 33.89
C ARG A 279 -3.62 16.59 34.90
N GLU A 280 -3.13 15.87 35.91
CA GLU A 280 -2.29 16.47 36.96
C GLU A 280 -0.87 16.81 36.47
N ILE A 281 -0.27 16.01 35.58
CA ILE A 281 0.99 16.36 34.89
C ILE A 281 0.86 17.70 34.16
N VAL A 282 -0.13 17.83 33.27
CA VAL A 282 -0.28 19.03 32.43
C VAL A 282 -0.55 20.26 33.30
N LYS A 283 -1.43 20.11 34.30
CA LYS A 283 -1.75 21.16 35.29
C LYS A 283 -0.54 21.57 36.12
N GLY A 284 0.25 20.62 36.60
CA GLY A 284 1.46 20.86 37.38
C GLY A 284 2.53 21.59 36.57
N VAL A 285 2.86 21.10 35.37
CA VAL A 285 3.80 21.77 34.44
C VAL A 285 3.35 23.19 34.15
N LYS A 286 2.06 23.38 33.81
CA LYS A 286 1.51 24.71 33.55
C LYS A 286 1.64 25.63 34.77
N ALA A 287 1.31 25.13 35.96
CA ALA A 287 1.37 25.91 37.20
C ALA A 287 2.79 26.38 37.55
N ARG A 288 3.81 25.57 37.28
CA ARG A 288 5.23 25.96 37.47
C ARG A 288 5.86 26.68 36.26
N GLY A 289 5.12 26.90 35.18
CA GLY A 289 5.64 27.52 33.95
C GLY A 289 6.66 26.65 33.20
N GLY A 290 6.58 25.33 33.36
CA GLY A 290 7.47 24.36 32.73
C GLY A 290 7.12 24.03 31.27
N ARG A 291 7.84 23.05 30.72
CA ARG A 291 7.74 22.63 29.32
C ARG A 291 7.31 21.17 29.18
N LEU A 292 6.22 20.93 28.46
CA LEU A 292 5.72 19.59 28.16
C LEU A 292 5.32 19.46 26.68
N ARG A 293 5.78 18.39 26.04
CA ARG A 293 5.40 18.03 24.66
C ARG A 293 4.80 16.63 24.64
N LEU A 294 3.49 16.54 24.73
CA LEU A 294 2.74 15.28 24.71
C LEU A 294 2.20 15.01 23.30
N SER A 295 2.62 13.89 22.70
CA SER A 295 2.14 13.42 21.40
C SER A 295 1.48 12.07 21.52
N MET A 296 0.20 12.00 21.19
CA MET A 296 -0.61 10.78 21.13
C MET A 296 -0.76 10.34 19.67
N VAL A 297 -0.56 9.05 19.38
CA VAL A 297 -0.58 8.45 18.04
C VAL A 297 -1.39 7.16 18.07
N HIS A 298 -2.50 7.09 17.33
CA HIS A 298 -3.36 5.90 17.27
C HIS A 298 -3.74 5.54 15.82
N ALA A 299 -3.94 4.25 15.57
CA ALA A 299 -4.58 3.75 14.34
C ALA A 299 -6.09 3.51 14.57
N LYS A 300 -6.94 3.94 13.64
CA LYS A 300 -8.39 3.73 13.72
C LYS A 300 -8.78 2.26 13.62
N ASN A 301 -7.97 1.47 12.94
CA ASN A 301 -8.10 0.01 12.84
C ASN A 301 -7.27 -0.75 13.89
N ASP A 302 -6.97 -0.14 15.04
CA ASP A 302 -6.55 -0.88 16.22
C ASP A 302 -7.72 -1.74 16.75
N TRP A 303 -7.48 -3.03 16.91
CA TRP A 303 -8.46 -4.04 17.35
C TRP A 303 -8.27 -4.44 18.82
N ASP A 304 -7.14 -4.08 19.43
CA ASP A 304 -6.78 -4.43 20.80
C ASP A 304 -7.15 -3.27 21.75
N ILE A 305 -6.80 -2.03 21.38
CA ILE A 305 -7.18 -0.81 22.11
C ILE A 305 -7.95 0.14 21.17
N PRO A 306 -9.27 0.29 21.33
CA PRO A 306 -10.08 1.16 20.49
C PRO A 306 -9.65 2.64 20.55
N SER A 307 -9.59 3.30 19.39
CA SER A 307 -9.12 4.70 19.27
C SER A 307 -9.91 5.78 20.05
N HIS A 308 -11.01 5.43 20.74
CA HIS A 308 -11.76 6.37 21.58
C HIS A 308 -11.17 6.47 23.00
N GLU A 309 -10.34 5.51 23.40
CA GLU A 309 -9.55 5.57 24.62
C GLU A 309 -8.51 6.70 24.57
N ASP A 310 -7.91 6.92 23.39
CA ASP A 310 -7.02 8.04 23.09
C ASP A 310 -7.76 9.39 23.13
N ASP A 311 -9.05 9.44 22.78
CA ASP A 311 -9.87 10.65 22.93
C ASP A 311 -10.11 10.99 24.41
N LYS A 312 -10.23 9.99 25.31
CA LYS A 312 -10.31 10.20 26.76
C LYS A 312 -8.97 10.70 27.33
N LEU A 313 -7.85 10.10 26.93
CA LEU A 313 -6.51 10.56 27.29
C LEU A 313 -6.28 12.01 26.86
N PHE A 314 -6.58 12.31 25.60
CA PHE A 314 -6.42 13.65 25.04
C PHE A 314 -7.29 14.68 25.77
N ARG A 315 -8.56 14.34 26.06
CA ARG A 315 -9.44 15.20 26.86
C ARG A 315 -8.85 15.47 28.25
N ALA A 316 -8.44 14.43 28.99
CA ALA A 316 -7.94 14.61 30.35
C ALA A 316 -6.64 15.41 30.42
N ALA A 317 -5.74 15.22 29.45
CA ALA A 317 -4.56 16.07 29.28
C ALA A 317 -4.94 17.54 29.00
N VAL A 318 -5.91 17.78 28.11
CA VAL A 318 -6.37 19.13 27.78
C VAL A 318 -7.13 19.81 28.94
N GLU A 319 -7.88 19.07 29.74
CA GLU A 319 -8.49 19.57 31.00
C GLU A 319 -7.42 20.04 32.02
N GLY A 320 -6.20 19.51 31.94
CA GLY A 320 -5.07 20.01 32.73
C GLY A 320 -4.59 21.40 32.30
N LEU A 321 -4.86 21.84 31.06
CA LEU A 321 -4.59 23.20 30.62
C LEU A 321 -5.62 24.18 31.20
N GLY A 322 -6.90 23.80 31.27
CA GLY A 322 -7.94 24.66 31.83
C GLY A 322 -9.34 24.15 31.57
N ASP A 323 -10.34 25.00 31.85
CA ASP A 323 -11.73 24.66 31.59
C ASP A 323 -11.99 24.59 30.07
N VAL A 324 -12.37 23.39 29.62
CA VAL A 324 -12.71 23.07 28.22
C VAL A 324 -14.15 22.56 28.08
N GLY A 325 -15.00 22.89 29.05
CA GLY A 325 -16.39 22.46 29.13
C GLY A 325 -16.53 21.13 29.88
N THR A 326 -17.50 21.06 30.79
CA THR A 326 -17.80 19.84 31.54
C THR A 326 -18.38 18.75 30.64
N GLU A 327 -19.18 19.13 29.64
CA GLU A 327 -19.90 18.19 28.77
C GLU A 327 -19.07 17.71 27.57
N TRP A 328 -19.22 16.42 27.24
CA TRP A 328 -18.49 15.79 26.12
C TRP A 328 -18.75 16.45 24.77
N ASP A 329 -19.95 16.98 24.54
CA ASP A 329 -20.29 17.60 23.25
C ASP A 329 -19.71 19.02 23.13
N GLN A 330 -19.52 19.74 24.24
CA GLN A 330 -18.79 21.01 24.26
C GLN A 330 -17.32 20.78 23.92
N PHE A 331 -16.68 19.79 24.56
CA PHE A 331 -15.30 19.42 24.27
C PHE A 331 -15.09 19.00 22.81
N LYS A 332 -16.03 18.24 22.21
CA LYS A 332 -15.96 17.87 20.79
C LYS A 332 -15.96 19.08 19.86
N VAL A 333 -16.82 20.08 20.12
CA VAL A 333 -16.89 21.31 19.32
C VAL A 333 -15.60 22.12 19.43
N GLU A 334 -15.03 22.28 20.63
CA GLU A 334 -13.73 22.95 20.80
C GLU A 334 -12.57 22.16 20.17
N LYS A 335 -12.65 20.82 20.18
CA LYS A 335 -11.68 19.94 19.52
C LYS A 335 -11.75 20.08 18.01
N GLU A 336 -12.94 20.08 17.43
CA GLU A 336 -13.14 20.21 15.99
C GLU A 336 -12.52 21.51 15.43
N LYS A 337 -12.71 22.64 16.12
CA LYS A 337 -12.05 23.93 15.80
C LYS A 337 -10.51 23.87 15.77
N ARG A 338 -9.90 22.92 16.48
CA ARG A 338 -8.45 22.72 16.62
C ARG A 338 -7.96 21.46 15.90
N THR A 339 -8.81 20.86 15.07
CA THR A 339 -8.56 19.60 14.38
C THR A 339 -8.34 19.83 12.89
N LEU A 340 -7.11 19.60 12.43
CA LEU A 340 -6.80 19.51 11.01
C LEU A 340 -7.14 18.10 10.50
N VAL A 341 -8.24 17.96 9.77
CA VAL A 341 -8.60 16.72 9.08
C VAL A 341 -7.64 16.47 7.92
N LYS A 342 -7.09 15.26 7.83
CA LYS A 342 -6.10 14.84 6.81
C LYS A 342 -6.60 13.72 5.90
N GLY A 343 -7.89 13.37 5.98
CA GLY A 343 -8.54 12.32 5.19
C GLY A 343 -9.58 11.52 6.00
N LYS A 344 -10.20 10.52 5.35
CA LYS A 344 -11.19 9.62 6.00
C LYS A 344 -10.54 8.92 7.20
N HIS A 345 -11.01 9.23 8.41
CA HIS A 345 -10.44 8.78 9.69
C HIS A 345 -8.96 9.12 9.92
N ALA A 346 -8.48 10.23 9.34
CA ALA A 346 -7.15 10.78 9.58
C ALA A 346 -7.27 12.22 10.10
N PHE A 347 -6.73 12.53 11.27
CA PHE A 347 -6.77 13.89 11.82
C PHE A 347 -5.56 14.22 12.68
N VAL A 348 -5.34 15.52 12.91
CA VAL A 348 -4.42 16.05 13.93
C VAL A 348 -5.14 17.09 14.76
N SER A 349 -5.27 16.85 16.06
CA SER A 349 -5.76 17.84 17.04
C SER A 349 -4.58 18.40 17.82
N THR A 350 -4.46 19.72 17.97
CA THR A 350 -3.37 20.32 18.77
C THR A 350 -3.91 21.38 19.73
N TRP A 351 -3.64 21.22 21.01
CA TRP A 351 -3.73 22.27 22.03
C TRP A 351 -2.32 22.74 22.39
N GLN A 352 -2.19 24.05 22.57
CA GLN A 352 -0.97 24.67 23.06
C GLN A 352 -1.33 25.83 23.98
N GLU A 353 -0.64 25.90 25.12
CA GLU A 353 -0.64 27.07 25.99
C GLU A 353 0.77 27.27 26.54
N GLY A 354 1.40 28.40 26.18
CA GLY A 354 2.83 28.60 26.42
C GLY A 354 3.69 27.50 25.78
N ASP A 355 4.55 26.90 26.58
CA ASP A 355 5.45 25.79 26.21
C ASP A 355 4.88 24.39 26.52
N VAL A 356 3.60 24.32 26.90
CA VAL A 356 2.84 23.07 27.03
C VAL A 356 2.06 22.80 25.75
N VAL A 357 2.37 21.69 25.08
CA VAL A 357 1.75 21.24 23.83
C VAL A 357 1.18 19.84 24.03
N VAL A 358 -0.13 19.69 23.83
CA VAL A 358 -0.85 18.41 23.84
C VAL A 358 -1.38 18.16 22.44
N ARG A 359 -0.96 17.05 21.81
CA ARG A 359 -1.21 16.82 20.38
C ARG A 359 -1.60 15.37 20.10
N GLN A 360 -2.69 15.18 19.37
CA GLN A 360 -3.22 13.88 18.98
C GLN A 360 -3.14 13.69 17.47
N GLU A 361 -2.68 12.55 16.99
CA GLU A 361 -2.73 12.14 15.58
C GLU A 361 -3.45 10.79 15.44
N LEU A 362 -4.59 10.79 14.75
CA LEU A 362 -5.28 9.56 14.35
C LEU A 362 -4.95 9.23 12.88
N PHE A 363 -4.63 7.97 12.61
CA PHE A 363 -4.40 7.43 11.27
C PHE A 363 -5.43 6.35 10.93
N PRO A 364 -5.85 6.18 9.66
CA PRO A 364 -6.90 5.21 9.32
C PRO A 364 -6.40 3.76 9.42
N HIS A 365 -5.10 3.55 9.23
CA HIS A 365 -4.46 2.25 9.16
C HIS A 365 -3.16 2.22 9.97
N GLY A 366 -2.91 1.10 10.63
CA GLY A 366 -1.69 0.81 11.39
C GLY A 366 -1.83 -0.37 12.35
N GLY A 367 -3.05 -0.75 12.73
CA GLY A 367 -3.29 -1.78 13.75
C GLY A 367 -2.69 -1.41 15.11
N HIS A 368 -2.72 -2.35 16.06
CA HIS A 368 -2.18 -2.11 17.40
C HIS A 368 -0.65 -2.07 17.43
N ASN A 369 0.01 -3.01 16.73
CA ASN A 369 1.45 -3.23 16.85
C ASN A 369 2.27 -2.61 15.70
N SER A 370 1.81 -2.72 14.45
CA SER A 370 2.57 -2.24 13.29
C SER A 370 2.64 -0.70 13.21
N VAL A 371 1.70 0.03 13.82
CA VAL A 371 1.72 1.50 13.92
C VAL A 371 3.00 2.04 14.57
N LEU A 372 3.67 1.28 15.45
CA LEU A 372 4.98 1.64 16.01
C LEU A 372 6.06 1.87 14.95
N THR A 373 6.02 1.09 13.87
CA THR A 373 7.01 1.17 12.78
C THR A 373 6.72 2.32 11.81
N TYR A 374 5.58 3.00 11.94
CA TYR A 374 5.14 3.98 10.97
C TYR A 374 5.76 5.36 11.23
N THR A 375 6.08 6.04 10.13
CA THR A 375 6.70 7.38 10.13
C THR A 375 6.09 8.42 11.09
N PRO A 376 4.76 8.46 11.38
CA PRO A 376 4.21 9.39 12.36
C PRO A 376 4.81 9.27 13.77
N VAL A 377 5.18 8.08 14.23
CA VAL A 377 5.80 7.87 15.54
C VAL A 377 7.19 8.53 15.57
N LEU A 378 8.01 8.28 14.54
CA LEU A 378 9.29 8.97 14.38
C LEU A 378 9.11 10.49 14.23
N LEU A 379 8.09 10.96 13.51
CA LEU A 379 7.78 12.40 13.41
C LEU A 379 7.37 13.01 14.76
N ALA A 380 6.65 12.30 15.62
CA ALA A 380 6.36 12.75 16.98
C ALA A 380 7.65 12.91 17.80
N VAL A 381 8.52 11.90 17.80
CA VAL A 381 9.84 11.95 18.45
C VAL A 381 10.70 13.10 17.90
N MET A 382 10.75 13.29 16.59
CA MET A 382 11.51 14.38 15.96
C MET A 382 10.96 15.76 16.33
N ARG A 383 9.64 15.92 16.51
CA ARG A 383 9.02 17.18 16.97
C ARG A 383 9.39 17.48 18.42
N SER A 384 9.41 16.49 19.30
CA SER A 384 9.89 16.65 20.68
C SER A 384 11.31 17.23 20.72
N PHE A 385 12.20 16.73 19.87
CA PHE A 385 13.62 17.15 19.81
C PHE A 385 13.96 18.42 19.01
N ARG A 386 13.01 19.10 18.36
CA ARG A 386 13.24 20.29 17.53
C ARG A 386 12.92 21.59 18.28
N LEU A 387 13.96 22.34 18.65
CA LEU A 387 13.92 23.66 19.30
C LEU A 387 15.20 24.47 18.99
N ASP A 388 15.38 24.94 17.75
CA ASP A 388 16.46 25.88 17.40
C ASP A 388 16.02 26.95 16.37
N GLU A 389 15.01 26.68 15.54
CA GLU A 389 14.38 27.72 14.73
C GLU A 389 13.25 28.40 15.51
N LYS A 390 13.42 29.71 15.72
CA LYS A 390 12.51 30.61 16.44
C LYS A 390 11.04 30.27 16.21
N SER A 391 10.33 30.00 17.30
CA SER A 391 8.89 29.78 17.35
C SER A 391 8.11 31.03 16.92
N LYS A 392 8.02 31.25 15.60
CA LYS A 392 6.88 31.98 15.04
C LYS A 392 5.64 31.20 15.43
N GLN A 393 4.75 31.81 16.22
CA GLN A 393 3.40 31.32 16.43
C GLN A 393 2.79 31.06 15.04
N VAL A 394 2.51 29.79 14.73
CA VAL A 394 1.66 29.44 13.59
C VAL A 394 0.24 29.65 14.08
N ASP A 395 -0.26 30.86 13.83
CA ASP A 395 -1.63 31.24 14.11
C ASP A 395 -2.57 30.44 13.19
N PRO A 396 -3.43 29.54 13.71
CA PRO A 396 -4.35 28.76 12.89
C PRO A 396 -5.29 29.65 12.08
N ALA A 397 -5.62 30.85 12.58
CA ALA A 397 -6.44 31.81 11.85
C ALA A 397 -5.71 32.40 10.64
N LYS A 398 -4.37 32.46 10.62
CA LYS A 398 -3.60 32.87 9.44
C LYS A 398 -3.47 31.76 8.40
N GLU A 399 -3.46 30.50 8.82
CA GLU A 399 -3.48 29.37 7.90
C GLU A 399 -4.88 29.23 7.28
N ALA A 400 -5.95 29.34 8.09
CA ALA A 400 -7.33 29.40 7.61
C ALA A 400 -7.61 30.62 6.71
N ALA A 401 -7.21 31.83 7.11
CA ALA A 401 -7.42 33.03 6.30
C ALA A 401 -6.58 33.04 5.01
N ALA A 402 -5.44 32.32 4.96
CA ALA A 402 -4.69 32.13 3.72
C ALA A 402 -5.37 31.14 2.76
N LEU A 403 -6.18 30.20 3.27
CA LEU A 403 -7.08 29.38 2.46
C LEU A 403 -8.33 30.19 2.03
N GLU A 404 -9.03 30.86 2.94
CA GLU A 404 -10.22 31.68 2.60
C GLU A 404 -9.90 32.82 1.61
N ALA A 405 -8.72 33.45 1.72
CA ALA A 405 -8.29 34.46 0.75
C ALA A 405 -7.92 33.87 -0.63
N ALA A 406 -7.57 32.58 -0.71
CA ALA A 406 -7.39 31.88 -1.97
C ALA A 406 -8.73 31.50 -2.60
N ASP A 407 -9.70 31.05 -1.80
CA ASP A 407 -11.06 30.74 -2.26
C ASP A 407 -11.82 32.00 -2.70
N ALA A 408 -11.73 33.11 -1.96
CA ALA A 408 -12.36 34.38 -2.33
C ALA A 408 -11.79 35.00 -3.62
N ALA A 409 -10.52 34.72 -3.95
CA ALA A 409 -9.92 35.13 -5.21
C ALA A 409 -10.42 34.28 -6.40
N ALA A 410 -10.79 33.02 -6.17
CA ALA A 410 -11.45 32.18 -7.18
C ALA A 410 -12.90 32.66 -7.44
N ASP A 411 -13.67 32.93 -6.39
CA ASP A 411 -15.09 33.31 -6.46
C ASP A 411 -15.33 34.68 -7.17
N GLN A 412 -14.37 35.61 -7.12
CA GLN A 412 -14.43 36.83 -7.94
C GLN A 412 -14.13 36.59 -9.42
N THR A 413 -13.38 35.53 -9.75
CA THR A 413 -13.05 35.18 -11.15
C THR A 413 -14.23 34.47 -11.83
N GLU A 414 -15.04 33.70 -11.09
CA GLU A 414 -16.28 33.11 -11.63
C GLU A 414 -17.36 34.14 -11.93
N LYS A 415 -17.57 35.15 -11.07
CA LYS A 415 -18.66 36.13 -11.24
C LYS A 415 -18.54 37.03 -12.47
N GLN A 416 -17.33 37.21 -13.03
CA GLN A 416 -17.15 37.92 -14.31
C GLN A 416 -17.43 37.08 -15.55
N ALA A 417 -17.58 35.75 -15.43
CA ALA A 417 -17.87 34.87 -16.56
C ALA A 417 -19.37 34.65 -16.82
N VAL A 418 -20.25 35.00 -15.86
CA VAL A 418 -21.66 34.58 -15.84
C VAL A 418 -22.63 35.58 -16.49
N GLU A 419 -22.22 36.84 -16.74
CA GLU A 419 -23.12 37.88 -17.30
C GLU A 419 -23.21 37.89 -18.86
N SER A 420 -22.79 36.84 -19.57
CA SER A 420 -22.62 36.91 -21.04
C SER A 420 -23.41 35.92 -21.93
N GLU A 421 -24.15 34.96 -21.37
CA GLU A 421 -24.95 33.99 -22.16
C GLU A 421 -26.35 33.75 -21.56
N ASP A 422 -27.31 34.59 -21.93
CA ASP A 422 -28.72 34.42 -21.56
C ASP A 422 -29.65 34.89 -22.72
N GLU A 423 -29.96 34.01 -23.69
CA GLU A 423 -31.11 34.19 -24.60
C GLU A 423 -31.57 32.91 -25.34
N SER A 424 -32.89 32.61 -25.28
CA SER A 424 -33.66 31.57 -26.01
C SER A 424 -33.42 30.07 -25.68
N GLY A 425 -34.40 29.16 -25.69
CA GLY A 425 -35.86 29.29 -25.84
C GLY A 425 -36.62 27.96 -26.05
N SER A 426 -37.54 27.63 -25.12
CA SER A 426 -38.79 26.80 -25.27
C SER A 426 -38.81 25.33 -25.79
N GLU A 427 -39.38 24.44 -24.94
CA GLU A 427 -40.48 23.44 -25.21
C GLU A 427 -40.37 22.34 -26.30
N ALA A 428 -41.07 21.19 -26.28
CA ALA A 428 -41.74 20.35 -25.25
C ALA A 428 -42.17 18.99 -25.90
N GLY A 429 -42.61 17.97 -25.14
CA GLY A 429 -43.36 16.82 -25.70
C GLY A 429 -43.24 15.45 -25.00
N GLU A 430 -44.31 15.00 -24.36
CA GLU A 430 -44.54 13.61 -23.88
C GLU A 430 -45.26 12.76 -24.95
N ASP A 431 -45.19 11.41 -24.91
CA ASP A 431 -46.34 10.54 -24.52
C ASP A 431 -46.05 9.00 -24.62
N THR A 432 -47.00 8.15 -24.19
CA THR A 432 -46.76 6.75 -23.71
C THR A 432 -47.60 5.62 -24.44
N PRO A 433 -48.06 4.43 -23.89
CA PRO A 433 -47.81 3.11 -24.55
C PRO A 433 -49.00 2.12 -24.76
N ALA A 434 -48.79 0.96 -25.44
CA ALA A 434 -49.58 -0.31 -25.33
C ALA A 434 -48.85 -1.52 -26.00
N GLN A 435 -48.64 -2.72 -25.41
CA GLN A 435 -49.50 -3.95 -25.26
C GLN A 435 -49.95 -4.62 -26.59
N THR A 436 -49.72 -5.92 -26.87
CA THR A 436 -50.31 -7.15 -26.26
C THR A 436 -49.55 -8.44 -26.70
N ALA A 437 -49.38 -9.47 -25.86
CA ALA A 437 -50.11 -10.78 -25.78
C ALA A 437 -50.09 -11.64 -27.08
N ALA A 438 -50.00 -12.99 -27.11
CA ALA A 438 -49.83 -14.09 -26.11
C ALA A 438 -49.14 -15.30 -26.81
N GLY A 439 -48.82 -16.47 -26.23
CA GLY A 439 -49.02 -17.07 -24.90
C GLY A 439 -48.28 -18.44 -24.78
N GLY A 440 -48.66 -19.33 -23.85
CA GLY A 440 -48.41 -20.79 -23.98
C GLY A 440 -47.40 -21.51 -23.06
N ASN A 441 -47.25 -22.81 -23.34
CA ASN A 441 -47.02 -23.95 -22.41
C ASN A 441 -45.52 -24.36 -22.24
N ALA A 442 -45.06 -25.34 -21.44
CA ALA A 442 -45.59 -26.27 -20.40
C ALA A 442 -45.53 -27.76 -20.83
N GLU A 443 -44.76 -28.66 -20.19
CA GLU A 443 -44.49 -28.75 -18.75
C GLU A 443 -43.01 -28.72 -18.29
N GLY A 444 -42.02 -29.05 -19.13
CA GLY A 444 -40.59 -29.01 -18.74
C GLY A 444 -40.05 -27.61 -18.38
N ALA A 445 -40.77 -26.55 -18.76
CA ALA A 445 -40.34 -25.16 -18.63
C ALA A 445 -40.53 -24.57 -17.21
N ALA A 446 -41.29 -25.21 -16.32
CA ALA A 446 -41.73 -24.62 -15.04
C ALA A 446 -40.57 -24.23 -14.10
N LYS A 447 -39.47 -24.99 -14.07
CA LYS A 447 -38.28 -24.68 -13.24
C LYS A 447 -37.34 -23.63 -13.89
N LYS A 448 -37.15 -23.63 -15.21
CA LYS A 448 -36.28 -22.65 -15.92
C LYS A 448 -36.97 -21.28 -16.10
N LYS A 449 -38.28 -21.20 -16.39
CA LYS A 449 -39.02 -19.92 -16.44
C LYS A 449 -39.04 -19.23 -15.07
N LYS A 450 -39.16 -19.95 -13.94
CA LYS A 450 -39.11 -19.35 -12.58
C LYS A 450 -37.80 -18.61 -12.29
N LYS A 451 -36.62 -19.17 -12.62
CA LYS A 451 -35.31 -18.52 -12.39
C LYS A 451 -35.07 -17.32 -13.32
N LYS A 452 -35.45 -17.40 -14.61
CA LYS A 452 -35.31 -16.26 -15.56
C LYS A 452 -36.33 -15.14 -15.28
N SER A 453 -37.52 -15.49 -14.79
CA SER A 453 -38.56 -14.54 -14.33
C SER A 453 -38.13 -13.76 -13.09
N LYS A 454 -37.57 -14.42 -12.06
CA LYS A 454 -36.99 -13.75 -10.88
C LYS A 454 -35.90 -12.74 -11.27
N LYS A 455 -34.90 -13.15 -12.06
CA LYS A 455 -33.79 -12.26 -12.48
C LYS A 455 -34.27 -11.06 -13.31
N LYS A 456 -35.34 -11.21 -14.11
CA LYS A 456 -35.97 -10.09 -14.83
C LYS A 456 -36.79 -9.17 -13.90
N LYS A 457 -37.55 -9.73 -12.94
CA LYS A 457 -38.28 -8.94 -11.92
C LYS A 457 -37.35 -8.13 -11.02
N VAL A 458 -36.20 -8.67 -10.61
CA VAL A 458 -35.21 -7.92 -9.82
C VAL A 458 -34.60 -6.79 -10.64
N LYS A 459 -34.21 -7.04 -11.91
CA LYS A 459 -33.67 -5.99 -12.79
C LYS A 459 -34.71 -4.91 -13.13
N GLN A 460 -35.98 -5.28 -13.25
CA GLN A 460 -37.07 -4.35 -13.52
C GLN A 460 -37.42 -3.53 -12.27
N ALA A 461 -37.58 -4.14 -11.09
CA ALA A 461 -37.80 -3.40 -9.85
C ALA A 461 -36.65 -2.44 -9.50
N LEU A 462 -35.39 -2.79 -9.82
CA LEU A 462 -34.26 -1.88 -9.67
C LEU A 462 -34.28 -0.74 -10.71
N SER A 463 -34.78 -0.99 -11.92
CA SER A 463 -34.95 0.03 -12.97
C SER A 463 -36.17 0.93 -12.74
N ASP A 464 -37.19 0.44 -12.04
CA ASP A 464 -38.40 1.18 -11.70
C ASP A 464 -38.17 2.04 -10.43
N ALA A 465 -37.37 1.54 -9.47
CA ALA A 465 -36.88 2.31 -8.32
C ALA A 465 -35.83 3.38 -8.71
N LEU A 466 -35.18 3.23 -9.87
CA LEU A 466 -34.25 4.19 -10.48
C LEU A 466 -34.86 4.77 -11.78
N GLY A 467 -36.15 5.15 -11.72
CA GLY A 467 -37.01 5.45 -12.87
C GLY A 467 -36.47 6.46 -13.89
N ARG A 468 -37.10 6.48 -15.07
CA ARG A 468 -36.63 7.18 -16.31
C ARG A 468 -36.53 8.71 -16.26
N GLY A 469 -36.70 9.37 -15.11
CA GLY A 469 -36.43 10.79 -14.89
C GLY A 469 -35.34 10.94 -13.82
N GLY A 470 -34.39 11.85 -14.02
CA GLY A 470 -33.11 11.85 -13.28
C GLY A 470 -33.23 11.96 -11.76
N ALA A 471 -32.69 10.97 -11.04
CA ALA A 471 -32.31 11.13 -9.64
C ALA A 471 -30.96 11.87 -9.57
N GLN A 472 -30.98 13.16 -9.24
CA GLN A 472 -29.79 14.02 -9.20
C GLN A 472 -29.21 14.22 -7.78
N SER A 473 -29.77 13.60 -6.74
CA SER A 473 -29.36 13.85 -5.35
C SER A 473 -29.14 12.57 -4.52
N GLU A 474 -28.18 12.62 -3.58
CA GLU A 474 -27.88 11.53 -2.64
C GLU A 474 -29.08 11.04 -1.78
N PRO A 475 -29.99 11.92 -1.26
CA PRO A 475 -31.15 11.45 -0.50
C PRO A 475 -32.19 10.68 -1.32
N ASP A 476 -32.35 10.96 -2.62
CA ASP A 476 -33.33 10.25 -3.46
C ASP A 476 -32.90 8.80 -3.74
N VAL A 477 -31.61 8.58 -3.97
CA VAL A 477 -31.05 7.23 -4.15
C VAL A 477 -31.12 6.43 -2.85
N LYS A 478 -30.96 7.08 -1.69
CA LYS A 478 -31.11 6.43 -0.38
C LYS A 478 -32.55 5.94 -0.14
N LYS A 479 -33.56 6.76 -0.50
CA LYS A 479 -34.98 6.35 -0.54
C LYS A 479 -35.22 5.15 -1.47
N ALA A 480 -34.57 5.11 -2.64
CA ALA A 480 -34.70 4.01 -3.59
C ALA A 480 -34.05 2.70 -3.09
N LEU A 481 -32.96 2.78 -2.31
CA LEU A 481 -32.34 1.62 -1.67
C LEU A 481 -33.16 1.09 -0.49
N ASP A 482 -33.88 1.97 0.22
CA ASP A 482 -34.69 1.57 1.36
C ASP A 482 -35.98 0.84 0.99
N THR A 483 -36.54 1.06 -0.20
CA THR A 483 -37.72 0.36 -0.74
C THR A 483 -37.43 -1.05 -1.25
N LEU A 484 -36.17 -1.47 -1.35
CA LEU A 484 -35.80 -2.84 -1.72
C LEU A 484 -36.10 -3.84 -0.59
N THR A 485 -36.81 -4.92 -0.93
CA THR A 485 -37.16 -5.97 0.05
C THR A 485 -35.93 -6.81 0.45
N PRO A 486 -35.91 -7.38 1.67
CA PRO A 486 -34.85 -8.28 2.14
C PRO A 486 -34.49 -9.40 1.15
N GLN A 487 -35.49 -9.97 0.46
CA GLN A 487 -35.26 -11.02 -0.54
C GLN A 487 -34.59 -10.51 -1.82
N GLN A 488 -34.83 -9.26 -2.24
CA GLN A 488 -34.13 -8.66 -3.39
C GLN A 488 -32.67 -8.36 -3.05
N ILE A 489 -32.38 -7.89 -1.84
CA ILE A 489 -31.02 -7.62 -1.37
C ILE A 489 -30.23 -8.92 -1.22
N SER A 490 -30.84 -9.96 -0.65
CA SER A 490 -30.24 -11.32 -0.58
C SER A 490 -29.94 -11.89 -1.99
N GLU A 491 -30.87 -11.77 -2.94
CA GLU A 491 -30.62 -12.18 -4.34
C GLU A 491 -29.54 -11.33 -5.04
N PHE A 492 -29.35 -10.07 -4.66
CA PHE A 492 -28.28 -9.21 -5.18
C PHE A 492 -26.90 -9.60 -4.63
N ILE A 493 -26.78 -9.83 -3.32
CA ILE A 493 -25.56 -10.29 -2.66
C ILE A 493 -25.14 -11.66 -3.22
N ALA A 494 -26.08 -12.59 -3.39
CA ALA A 494 -25.84 -13.91 -3.98
C ALA A 494 -25.41 -13.88 -5.46
N LEU A 495 -25.54 -12.74 -6.16
CA LEU A 495 -25.07 -12.56 -7.54
C LEU A 495 -23.66 -11.95 -7.64
N ASN A 496 -23.04 -11.53 -6.52
CA ASN A 496 -21.70 -10.93 -6.51
C ASN A 496 -20.84 -11.61 -5.41
N PRO A 497 -20.29 -12.81 -5.67
CA PRO A 497 -19.74 -13.69 -4.63
C PRO A 497 -18.59 -13.09 -3.83
N ALA A 498 -17.78 -12.20 -4.43
CA ALA A 498 -16.73 -11.53 -3.68
C ALA A 498 -17.23 -10.35 -2.82
N LEU A 499 -18.39 -9.75 -3.13
CA LEU A 499 -19.05 -8.79 -2.22
C LEU A 499 -19.75 -9.55 -1.08
N ALA A 500 -20.30 -10.75 -1.39
CA ALA A 500 -20.80 -11.66 -0.38
C ALA A 500 -19.69 -12.07 0.61
N ASN A 501 -18.51 -12.47 0.13
CA ASN A 501 -17.38 -12.81 1.02
C ASN A 501 -16.88 -11.65 1.88
N GLU A 502 -16.97 -10.41 1.38
CA GLU A 502 -16.60 -9.18 2.09
C GLU A 502 -17.63 -8.79 3.16
N LEU A 503 -18.92 -8.96 2.88
CA LEU A 503 -20.03 -8.72 3.83
C LEU A 503 -20.26 -9.88 4.82
N LEU A 504 -19.85 -11.11 4.49
CA LEU A 504 -20.09 -12.34 5.28
C LEU A 504 -18.82 -12.93 5.90
N GLY A 505 -17.66 -12.29 5.75
CA GLY A 505 -16.42 -12.69 6.44
C GLY A 505 -15.90 -14.09 6.07
N GLY A 506 -15.94 -14.46 4.79
CA GLY A 506 -15.31 -15.69 4.27
C GLY A 506 -16.06 -17.02 4.51
N ASN A 507 -17.06 -17.07 5.39
CA ASN A 507 -17.85 -18.28 5.65
C ASN A 507 -19.05 -18.41 4.68
N ALA A 508 -18.76 -18.65 3.39
CA ALA A 508 -19.77 -18.96 2.38
C ALA A 508 -20.16 -20.45 2.36
N GLY A 509 -20.46 -21.01 3.53
CA GLY A 509 -20.87 -22.40 3.72
C GLY A 509 -21.92 -22.53 4.82
N GLU A 510 -23.03 -23.20 4.50
CA GLU A 510 -24.19 -23.50 5.35
C GLU A 510 -25.10 -22.31 5.72
N GLY A 511 -26.36 -22.38 5.26
CA GLY A 511 -27.32 -21.27 5.33
C GLY A 511 -28.08 -21.20 6.65
N SER A 512 -27.67 -20.28 7.53
CA SER A 512 -28.49 -19.78 8.64
C SER A 512 -29.30 -18.54 8.22
N SER A 513 -30.41 -18.27 8.89
CA SER A 513 -31.25 -17.08 8.61
C SER A 513 -30.56 -15.76 8.98
N ASP A 514 -29.74 -15.76 10.04
CA ASP A 514 -29.23 -14.53 10.65
C ASP A 514 -28.06 -13.90 9.89
N THR A 515 -27.24 -14.74 9.22
CA THR A 515 -26.19 -14.27 8.30
C THR A 515 -26.77 -13.46 7.14
N THR A 516 -27.95 -13.85 6.65
CA THR A 516 -28.66 -13.12 5.59
C THR A 516 -29.14 -11.75 6.08
N SER A 517 -29.69 -11.67 7.31
CA SER A 517 -30.15 -10.41 7.91
C SER A 517 -29.00 -9.43 8.15
N SER A 518 -27.88 -9.89 8.71
CA SER A 518 -26.68 -9.07 8.95
C SER A 518 -26.10 -8.51 7.65
N ALA A 519 -25.99 -9.33 6.60
CA ALA A 519 -25.50 -8.89 5.29
C ALA A 519 -26.43 -7.88 4.60
N ILE A 520 -27.76 -7.99 4.80
CA ILE A 520 -28.74 -7.01 4.31
C ILE A 520 -28.57 -5.66 5.04
N GLU A 521 -28.35 -5.69 6.35
CA GLU A 521 -28.16 -4.46 7.14
C GLU A 521 -26.81 -3.79 6.86
N ALA A 522 -25.76 -4.58 6.62
CA ALA A 522 -24.45 -4.10 6.17
C ALA A 522 -24.52 -3.51 4.75
N PHE A 523 -25.25 -4.15 3.83
CA PHE A 523 -25.46 -3.64 2.46
C PHE A 523 -26.16 -2.27 2.46
N LYS A 524 -27.19 -2.09 3.31
CA LYS A 524 -27.89 -0.79 3.47
C LYS A 524 -27.04 0.32 4.13
N LYS A 525 -25.90 -0.01 4.74
CA LYS A 525 -24.99 0.95 5.39
C LYS A 525 -23.81 1.39 4.52
N LEU A 526 -23.60 0.78 3.35
CA LEU A 526 -22.60 1.23 2.38
C LEU A 526 -23.05 2.55 1.74
N LYS A 527 -22.15 3.56 1.66
CA LYS A 527 -22.41 4.77 0.87
C LYS A 527 -22.48 4.43 -0.61
N LEU A 528 -23.23 5.19 -1.42
CA LEU A 528 -23.30 4.97 -2.87
C LEU A 528 -21.90 4.98 -3.52
N GLN A 529 -21.02 5.87 -3.05
CA GLN A 529 -19.60 5.91 -3.44
C GLN A 529 -18.83 4.66 -2.98
N ASP A 530 -19.06 4.12 -1.78
CA ASP A 530 -18.43 2.87 -1.31
C ASP A 530 -18.98 1.65 -2.08
N ILE A 531 -20.25 1.63 -2.49
CA ILE A 531 -20.82 0.61 -3.40
C ILE A 531 -20.17 0.71 -4.78
N MET A 532 -20.02 1.92 -5.32
CA MET A 532 -19.43 2.17 -6.63
C MET A 532 -17.90 2.03 -6.65
N THR A 533 -17.21 2.17 -5.51
CA THR A 533 -15.75 1.98 -5.38
C THR A 533 -15.35 0.59 -4.89
N GLY A 534 -16.18 -0.12 -4.14
CA GLY A 534 -16.12 -1.59 -4.02
C GLY A 534 -16.51 -2.29 -5.34
N LEU A 535 -17.15 -1.54 -6.24
CA LEU A 535 -17.25 -1.81 -7.67
C LEU A 535 -16.25 -0.97 -8.50
N ALA A 536 -15.08 -0.57 -7.99
CA ALA A 536 -13.99 0.04 -8.78
C ALA A 536 -12.65 -0.68 -8.55
N SER A 537 -11.91 -0.96 -9.63
CA SER A 537 -10.72 -1.80 -9.62
C SER A 537 -9.60 -1.27 -8.73
N SER A 538 -9.41 -1.95 -7.60
CA SER A 538 -8.24 -1.97 -6.71
C SER A 538 -6.99 -1.21 -7.19
N GLY A 539 -6.54 -0.25 -6.38
CA GLY A 539 -5.25 0.41 -6.53
C GLY A 539 -4.66 0.79 -5.17
N LYS A 540 -3.59 0.11 -4.75
CA LYS A 540 -2.97 0.22 -3.42
C LYS A 540 -2.31 1.58 -3.08
N ASN A 541 -2.35 2.56 -4.01
CA ASN A 541 -1.47 3.74 -4.01
C ASN A 541 -2.13 5.07 -4.46
N ARG A 542 -3.46 5.25 -4.34
CA ARG A 542 -4.07 6.59 -4.57
C ARG A 542 -3.76 7.56 -3.43
N LYS A 543 -2.92 8.56 -3.69
CA LYS A 543 -2.80 9.78 -2.88
C LYS A 543 -3.74 10.86 -3.43
N ASP A 544 -3.98 11.90 -2.62
CA ASP A 544 -4.76 13.07 -3.00
C ASP A 544 -4.01 13.97 -4.02
N MET A 545 -4.74 14.69 -4.89
CA MET A 545 -4.17 15.53 -5.96
C MET A 545 -3.25 16.62 -5.43
N ALA A 546 -3.58 17.23 -4.30
CA ALA A 546 -2.76 18.25 -3.64
C ALA A 546 -1.33 17.75 -3.29
N SER A 547 -1.11 16.43 -3.26
CA SER A 547 0.21 15.83 -3.06
C SER A 547 1.07 15.72 -4.32
N TYR A 548 0.48 15.75 -5.53
CA TYR A 548 1.17 15.58 -6.82
C TYR A 548 1.57 16.91 -7.49
N LYS A 549 2.24 17.80 -6.75
CA LYS A 549 2.61 19.18 -7.16
C LYS A 549 3.33 19.36 -8.52
N PHE A 550 3.83 18.29 -9.13
CA PHE A 550 4.37 18.32 -10.50
C PHE A 550 3.27 18.01 -11.52
N TRP A 551 2.58 16.88 -11.39
CA TRP A 551 1.55 16.42 -12.33
C TRP A 551 0.34 17.36 -12.42
N SER A 552 0.03 18.10 -11.35
CA SER A 552 -0.97 19.17 -11.36
C SER A 552 -0.63 20.35 -12.28
N THR A 553 0.58 20.39 -12.85
CA THR A 553 1.04 21.43 -13.81
C THR A 553 1.27 20.86 -15.22
N GLN A 554 1.02 19.57 -15.43
CA GLN A 554 1.27 18.88 -16.69
C GLN A 554 -0.06 18.68 -17.45
N PRO A 555 -0.04 18.61 -18.80
CA PRO A 555 -1.23 18.35 -19.60
C PRO A 555 -1.62 16.87 -19.49
N VAL A 556 -2.18 16.48 -18.35
CA VAL A 556 -2.73 15.15 -18.07
C VAL A 556 -4.09 15.29 -17.38
N PRO A 557 -5.01 14.32 -17.51
CA PRO A 557 -6.30 14.38 -16.81
C PRO A 557 -6.10 14.32 -15.28
N GLN A 558 -6.81 15.17 -14.54
CA GLN A 558 -6.66 15.28 -13.08
C GLN A 558 -7.62 14.31 -12.36
N PHE A 559 -7.37 13.95 -11.08
CA PHE A 559 -8.42 13.27 -10.29
C PHE A 559 -9.44 14.30 -9.80
N GLY A 560 -10.72 14.07 -10.08
CA GLY A 560 -11.82 14.90 -9.56
C GLY A 560 -12.60 15.69 -10.61
N GLU A 561 -12.15 15.71 -11.87
CA GLU A 561 -12.99 16.15 -13.00
C GLU A 561 -14.25 15.26 -13.06
N GLU A 562 -15.44 15.85 -12.92
CA GLU A 562 -16.70 15.15 -13.16
C GLU A 562 -16.83 14.86 -14.65
N GLU A 563 -16.79 13.58 -15.03
CA GLU A 563 -16.91 13.18 -16.42
C GLU A 563 -18.38 13.08 -16.86
N PRO A 564 -18.81 13.82 -17.90
CA PRO A 564 -19.96 13.37 -18.69
C PRO A 564 -19.67 11.97 -19.26
N LYS A 565 -20.72 11.18 -19.50
CA LYS A 565 -20.60 9.71 -19.75
C LYS A 565 -19.64 9.30 -20.86
N LEU A 566 -19.37 10.18 -21.81
CA LEU A 566 -18.29 10.11 -22.78
C LEU A 566 -17.76 11.54 -22.98
N ILE A 567 -16.44 11.69 -23.02
CA ILE A 567 -15.76 12.93 -23.44
C ILE A 567 -15.32 12.81 -24.90
N GLU A 568 -15.18 13.95 -25.58
CA GLU A 568 -14.44 14.01 -26.84
C GLU A 568 -12.95 13.73 -26.57
N GLU A 569 -12.32 12.93 -27.43
CA GLU A 569 -10.93 12.50 -27.26
C GLU A 569 -10.00 13.30 -28.15
N GLY A 570 -8.87 13.73 -27.60
CA GLY A 570 -7.96 14.60 -28.33
C GLY A 570 -6.87 15.24 -27.46
N PRO A 571 -6.07 16.16 -28.03
CA PRO A 571 -4.98 16.82 -27.32
C PRO A 571 -5.51 17.75 -26.21
N LEU A 572 -4.89 17.68 -25.04
CA LEU A 572 -5.23 18.57 -23.90
C LEU A 572 -4.70 20.00 -24.08
N ARG A 573 -3.57 20.15 -24.77
CA ARG A 573 -2.93 21.43 -25.08
C ARG A 573 -2.38 21.40 -26.50
N ILE A 574 -2.90 22.31 -27.33
CA ILE A 574 -2.37 22.62 -28.65
C ILE A 574 -1.23 23.63 -28.48
N GLN A 575 -0.10 23.39 -29.13
CA GLN A 575 1.11 24.23 -29.14
C GLN A 575 1.73 24.16 -30.53
N LYS A 576 2.62 25.11 -30.85
CA LYS A 576 3.43 25.10 -32.07
C LYS A 576 4.92 25.02 -31.75
N VAL A 577 5.73 24.56 -32.70
CA VAL A 577 7.18 24.35 -32.49
C VAL A 577 7.89 25.65 -32.16
N GLU A 578 7.44 26.77 -32.71
CA GLU A 578 8.00 28.11 -32.50
C GLU A 578 7.78 28.66 -31.09
N GLU A 579 6.85 28.06 -30.32
CA GLU A 579 6.55 28.42 -28.93
C GLU A 579 7.47 27.69 -27.92
N ILE A 580 8.29 26.75 -28.40
CA ILE A 580 9.13 25.88 -27.57
C ILE A 580 10.55 26.43 -27.48
N ALA A 581 11.03 26.62 -26.25
CA ALA A 581 12.39 27.09 -26.01
C ALA A 581 13.43 26.14 -26.61
N THR A 582 14.31 26.68 -27.45
CA THR A 582 15.45 25.97 -28.07
C THR A 582 16.51 25.59 -27.04
N GLU A 583 16.70 26.41 -26.01
CA GLU A 583 17.67 26.19 -24.95
C GLU A 583 17.26 25.08 -23.96
N PRO A 584 18.20 24.26 -23.46
CA PRO A 584 17.94 23.28 -22.41
C PRO A 584 17.51 23.93 -21.09
N ILE A 585 16.74 23.21 -20.29
CA ILE A 585 16.33 23.66 -18.95
C ILE A 585 17.55 23.80 -18.04
N SER A 586 17.72 24.95 -17.38
CA SER A 586 18.84 25.16 -16.46
C SER A 586 18.84 24.18 -15.29
N LEU A 587 19.99 23.54 -15.04
CA LEU A 587 20.22 22.66 -13.90
C LEU A 587 20.65 23.52 -12.69
N ALA A 588 20.00 23.31 -11.53
CA ALA A 588 20.15 24.18 -10.36
C ALA A 588 21.51 24.05 -9.62
N LEU A 589 22.46 23.29 -10.16
CA LEU A 589 23.75 22.96 -9.55
C LEU A 589 24.80 22.86 -10.66
N GLU A 590 25.84 23.69 -10.60
CA GLU A 590 26.87 23.84 -11.64
C GLU A 590 27.62 22.53 -11.96
N GLN A 591 27.72 21.61 -11.01
CA GLN A 591 28.36 20.30 -11.22
C GLN A 591 27.57 19.34 -12.11
N PHE A 592 26.29 19.61 -12.38
CA PHE A 592 25.44 18.79 -13.24
C PHE A 592 25.34 19.40 -14.65
N ARG A 593 25.57 18.57 -15.67
CA ARG A 593 25.35 18.93 -17.07
C ARG A 593 24.44 17.94 -17.77
N TRP A 594 23.64 18.44 -18.71
CA TRP A 594 22.94 17.61 -19.67
C TRP A 594 23.94 16.86 -20.54
N VAL A 595 23.57 15.64 -20.91
CA VAL A 595 24.20 14.84 -21.96
C VAL A 595 23.11 14.26 -22.85
N THR A 596 23.42 14.15 -24.13
CA THR A 596 22.65 13.37 -25.11
C THR A 596 23.44 12.09 -25.32
N MET A 597 22.89 10.93 -24.96
CA MET A 597 23.59 9.65 -25.01
C MET A 597 23.50 9.05 -26.41
N ASP A 598 24.63 8.71 -27.03
CA ASP A 598 24.66 8.01 -28.31
C ASP A 598 24.78 6.49 -28.10
N LEU A 599 23.66 5.79 -28.15
CA LEU A 599 23.60 4.35 -27.89
C LEU A 599 24.11 3.48 -29.06
N THR A 600 24.58 4.11 -30.15
CA THR A 600 25.40 3.42 -31.16
C THR A 600 26.86 3.27 -30.71
N ASN A 601 27.30 4.09 -29.74
CA ASN A 601 28.61 3.98 -29.10
C ASN A 601 28.52 3.04 -27.89
N ASP A 602 29.23 1.91 -27.96
CA ASP A 602 29.19 0.87 -26.92
C ASP A 602 29.61 1.40 -25.53
N ALA A 603 30.54 2.35 -25.44
CA ALA A 603 30.96 2.92 -24.15
C ALA A 603 29.87 3.79 -23.49
N GLU A 604 29.09 4.53 -24.27
CA GLU A 604 27.97 5.32 -23.76
C GLU A 604 26.76 4.44 -23.43
N LEU A 605 26.58 3.33 -24.16
CA LEU A 605 25.60 2.30 -23.85
C LEU A 605 25.92 1.56 -22.55
N GLU A 606 27.18 1.18 -22.32
CA GLU A 606 27.64 0.57 -21.06
C GLU A 606 27.41 1.51 -19.85
N GLU A 607 27.56 2.84 -20.02
CA GLU A 607 27.18 3.80 -18.98
C GLU A 607 25.69 3.74 -18.63
N VAL A 608 24.81 3.58 -19.62
CA VAL A 608 23.36 3.45 -19.42
C VAL A 608 23.00 2.10 -18.80
N GLU A 609 23.54 0.99 -19.31
CA GLU A 609 23.39 -0.35 -18.72
C GLU A 609 23.76 -0.33 -17.22
N LYS A 610 24.93 0.22 -16.90
CA LYS A 610 25.44 0.31 -15.53
C LYS A 610 24.57 1.18 -14.62
N LEU A 611 24.05 2.30 -15.11
CA LEU A 611 23.11 3.14 -14.38
C LEU A 611 21.81 2.38 -14.10
N LEU A 612 21.22 1.76 -15.13
CA LEU A 612 19.96 1.03 -15.04
C LEU A 612 20.08 -0.15 -14.06
N TYR A 613 21.15 -0.95 -14.20
CA TYR A 613 21.45 -2.04 -13.28
C TYR A 613 21.59 -1.55 -11.84
N GLY A 614 22.38 -0.51 -11.57
CA GLY A 614 22.54 -0.02 -10.19
C GLY A 614 21.28 0.59 -9.57
N HIS A 615 20.38 1.16 -10.38
CA HIS A 615 19.46 2.21 -9.91
C HIS A 615 18.08 2.30 -10.58
N TYR A 616 17.66 1.37 -11.43
CA TYR A 616 16.32 1.38 -12.03
C TYR A 616 15.28 0.71 -11.13
N VAL A 617 14.86 -0.51 -11.47
CA VAL A 617 13.80 -1.28 -10.78
C VAL A 617 14.40 -2.47 -10.04
N GLU A 618 13.96 -2.62 -8.80
CA GLU A 618 14.16 -3.75 -7.90
C GLU A 618 12.78 -4.15 -7.37
N ASP A 619 12.62 -5.40 -6.94
CA ASP A 619 11.43 -5.83 -6.20
C ASP A 619 11.39 -5.22 -4.80
N ASP A 620 10.21 -5.25 -4.16
CA ASP A 620 9.99 -4.62 -2.84
C ASP A 620 10.89 -5.20 -1.73
N GLU A 621 11.41 -6.43 -1.90
CA GLU A 621 12.32 -7.12 -0.99
C GLU A 621 13.80 -7.05 -1.43
N ALA A 622 14.09 -6.41 -2.57
CA ALA A 622 15.42 -6.30 -3.20
C ALA A 622 16.17 -7.64 -3.38
N MET A 623 15.44 -8.73 -3.68
CA MET A 623 16.01 -10.02 -4.06
C MET A 623 16.42 -10.07 -5.53
N PHE A 624 15.72 -9.30 -6.38
CA PHE A 624 15.82 -9.30 -7.83
C PHE A 624 15.99 -7.90 -8.41
N ARG A 625 16.72 -7.83 -9.52
CA ARG A 625 17.04 -6.59 -10.22
C ARG A 625 17.04 -6.84 -11.72
N PHE A 626 16.33 -6.03 -12.50
CA PHE A 626 16.37 -6.18 -13.95
C PHE A 626 17.79 -5.92 -14.50
N LYS A 627 18.20 -6.82 -15.39
CA LYS A 627 19.47 -6.80 -16.10
C LYS A 627 19.15 -6.59 -17.58
N TYR A 628 19.08 -5.32 -17.97
CA TYR A 628 18.93 -4.92 -19.37
C TYR A 628 20.28 -5.06 -20.07
N SER A 629 20.41 -6.01 -20.99
CA SER A 629 21.63 -6.20 -21.76
C SER A 629 21.78 -5.14 -22.85
N ASN A 630 23.00 -4.96 -23.34
CA ASN A 630 23.29 -4.07 -24.47
C ASN A 630 22.53 -4.47 -25.76
N SER A 631 22.22 -5.77 -25.95
CA SER A 631 21.39 -6.20 -27.08
C SER A 631 19.93 -5.79 -26.90
N LEU A 632 19.36 -5.98 -25.69
CA LEU A 632 17.99 -5.55 -25.38
C LEU A 632 17.83 -4.03 -25.45
N LEU A 633 18.80 -3.26 -24.93
CA LEU A 633 18.79 -1.79 -24.98
C LEU A 633 18.94 -1.24 -26.41
N LYS A 634 19.80 -1.83 -27.25
CA LYS A 634 19.85 -1.46 -28.68
C LYS A 634 18.54 -1.78 -29.39
N TRP A 635 17.95 -2.95 -29.13
CA TRP A 635 16.66 -3.34 -29.72
C TRP A 635 15.51 -2.43 -29.26
N SER A 636 15.44 -2.04 -27.99
CA SER A 636 14.36 -1.19 -27.48
C SER A 636 14.51 0.30 -27.81
N LEU A 637 15.73 0.83 -27.88
CA LEU A 637 15.97 2.27 -28.01
C LEU A 637 16.37 2.73 -29.41
N LEU A 638 16.83 1.82 -30.28
CA LEU A 638 17.20 2.12 -31.68
C LEU A 638 16.11 1.68 -32.68
N SER A 639 14.83 1.89 -32.34
CA SER A 639 13.68 1.57 -33.20
C SER A 639 13.62 2.47 -34.45
N PRO A 640 12.86 2.10 -35.51
CA PRO A 640 12.77 2.91 -36.72
C PRO A 640 12.38 4.37 -36.44
N GLY A 641 13.23 5.31 -36.86
CA GLY A 641 13.07 6.74 -36.60
C GLY A 641 13.61 7.25 -35.27
N TRP A 642 14.28 6.41 -34.46
CA TRP A 642 14.92 6.81 -33.20
C TRP A 642 15.83 8.04 -33.36
N ARG A 643 15.99 8.79 -32.26
CA ARG A 643 16.79 10.02 -32.21
C ARG A 643 17.62 10.04 -30.95
N LYS A 644 18.95 10.16 -31.10
CA LYS A 644 19.87 10.27 -29.95
C LYS A 644 19.47 11.42 -29.03
N GLU A 645 18.93 12.51 -29.57
CA GLU A 645 18.44 13.68 -28.85
C GLU A 645 17.41 13.32 -27.77
N TRP A 646 16.65 12.24 -27.97
CA TRP A 646 15.64 11.73 -27.03
C TRP A 646 16.19 10.73 -26.01
N HIS A 647 17.50 10.45 -26.02
CA HIS A 647 18.21 9.71 -24.98
C HIS A 647 18.90 10.70 -24.04
N VAL A 648 18.14 11.21 -23.07
CA VAL A 648 18.52 12.36 -22.23
C VAL A 648 19.16 11.88 -20.93
N GLY A 649 20.42 12.24 -20.69
CA GLY A 649 21.14 11.95 -19.46
C GLY A 649 21.55 13.21 -18.69
N ILE A 650 21.89 13.02 -17.41
CA ILE A 650 22.56 14.03 -16.58
C ILE A 650 23.88 13.42 -16.08
N ARG A 651 25.01 14.04 -16.39
CA ARG A 651 26.34 13.68 -15.87
C ARG A 651 26.74 14.63 -14.72
N SER A 652 27.38 14.08 -13.69
CA SER A 652 28.05 14.81 -12.61
C SER A 652 29.55 14.51 -12.70
N GLY A 653 30.38 15.50 -13.06
CA GLY A 653 31.76 15.23 -13.47
C GLY A 653 31.77 14.30 -14.69
N ASN A 654 32.33 13.09 -14.57
CA ASN A 654 32.33 12.08 -15.65
C ASN A 654 31.30 10.94 -15.42
N THR A 655 30.50 11.00 -14.36
CA THR A 655 29.59 9.90 -13.99
C THR A 655 28.16 10.19 -14.45
N LEU A 656 27.56 9.31 -15.26
CA LEU A 656 26.13 9.35 -15.55
C LEU A 656 25.32 9.09 -14.26
N CYS A 657 24.41 10.01 -13.96
CA CYS A 657 23.69 10.07 -12.67
C CYS A 657 22.17 9.99 -12.81
N ALA A 658 21.63 10.27 -14.00
CA ALA A 658 20.24 10.03 -14.35
C ALA A 658 20.10 9.86 -15.87
N PHE A 659 19.03 9.20 -16.29
CA PHE A 659 18.68 8.92 -17.68
C PHE A 659 17.16 8.90 -17.85
N ILE A 660 16.68 9.29 -19.02
CA ILE A 660 15.31 9.09 -19.51
C ILE A 660 15.39 8.95 -21.03
N SER A 661 14.56 8.08 -21.60
CA SER A 661 14.54 7.84 -23.04
C SER A 661 13.15 7.96 -23.63
N ALA A 662 13.09 8.31 -24.91
CA ALA A 662 11.90 8.12 -25.72
C ALA A 662 12.25 7.62 -27.11
N ILE A 663 11.29 6.93 -27.73
CA ILE A 663 11.32 6.52 -29.14
C ILE A 663 10.05 7.03 -29.84
N PRO A 664 10.07 7.30 -31.16
CA PRO A 664 8.86 7.66 -31.88
C PRO A 664 7.94 6.45 -32.00
N THR A 665 6.63 6.70 -32.00
CA THR A 665 5.62 5.71 -32.33
C THR A 665 4.40 6.40 -32.93
N GLU A 666 3.78 5.80 -33.94
CA GLU A 666 2.41 6.17 -34.30
C GLU A 666 1.45 5.30 -33.50
N MET A 667 0.43 5.89 -32.90
CA MET A 667 -0.51 5.18 -32.05
C MET A 667 -1.95 5.52 -32.39
N ARG A 668 -2.84 4.57 -32.11
CA ARG A 668 -4.27 4.70 -32.27
C ARG A 668 -4.96 4.63 -30.93
N VAL A 669 -5.82 5.60 -30.66
CA VAL A 669 -6.81 5.59 -29.58
C VAL A 669 -8.19 5.62 -30.21
N ARG A 670 -8.83 4.45 -30.27
CA ARG A 670 -10.10 4.17 -30.95
C ARG A 670 -10.06 4.52 -32.43
N ASP A 671 -10.64 5.65 -32.82
CA ASP A 671 -10.69 6.14 -34.20
C ASP A 671 -9.57 7.17 -34.50
N ASN A 672 -8.95 7.72 -33.45
CA ASN A 672 -7.90 8.74 -33.57
C ASN A 672 -6.53 8.09 -33.75
N VAL A 673 -5.86 8.38 -34.88
CA VAL A 673 -4.46 8.00 -35.14
C VAL A 673 -3.60 9.25 -35.09
N PHE A 674 -2.51 9.22 -34.32
CA PHE A 674 -1.60 10.35 -34.17
C PHE A 674 -0.17 9.92 -33.84
N LYS A 675 0.79 10.80 -34.18
CA LYS A 675 2.19 10.65 -33.81
C LYS A 675 2.38 10.92 -32.33
N SER A 676 3.16 10.06 -31.69
CA SER A 676 3.42 10.06 -30.26
C SER A 676 4.88 9.65 -30.00
N SER A 677 5.28 9.65 -28.75
CA SER A 677 6.54 9.07 -28.29
C SER A 677 6.29 8.06 -27.18
N GLU A 678 6.91 6.89 -27.24
CA GLU A 678 6.94 5.97 -26.10
C GLU A 678 8.08 6.40 -25.17
N VAL A 679 7.77 6.72 -23.90
CA VAL A 679 8.75 7.16 -22.89
C VAL A 679 8.99 6.04 -21.89
N ASN A 680 10.26 5.61 -21.78
CA ASN A 680 10.68 4.51 -20.91
C ASN A 680 12.08 4.80 -20.31
N PHE A 681 12.57 3.92 -19.43
CA PHE A 681 13.91 3.97 -18.82
C PHE A 681 14.22 5.22 -17.97
N LEU A 682 13.22 5.85 -17.35
CA LEU A 682 13.42 6.94 -16.39
C LEU A 682 14.15 6.44 -15.12
N CYS A 683 15.46 6.64 -15.08
CA CYS A 683 16.34 6.21 -14.01
C CYS A 683 17.03 7.38 -13.33
N ILE A 684 17.09 7.34 -11.98
CA ILE A 684 17.85 8.31 -11.19
C ILE A 684 18.68 7.53 -10.16
N HIS A 685 19.99 7.78 -10.18
CA HIS A 685 20.95 7.20 -9.25
C HIS A 685 20.46 7.35 -7.80
N LYS A 686 20.46 6.24 -7.04
CA LYS A 686 19.77 6.15 -5.73
C LYS A 686 20.06 7.30 -4.77
N LYS A 687 21.33 7.76 -4.69
CA LYS A 687 21.76 8.90 -3.83
C LYS A 687 21.11 10.26 -4.18
N LEU A 688 20.54 10.41 -5.37
CA LEU A 688 19.90 11.64 -5.86
C LEU A 688 18.36 11.58 -5.86
N ARG A 689 17.78 10.43 -5.47
CA ARG A 689 16.32 10.29 -5.28
C ARG A 689 15.85 11.25 -4.18
N GLY A 690 14.59 11.71 -4.29
CA GLY A 690 14.04 12.74 -3.40
C GLY A 690 14.45 14.19 -3.71
N LYS A 691 15.43 14.44 -4.59
CA LYS A 691 15.88 15.79 -4.98
C LYS A 691 15.09 16.45 -6.13
N ARG A 692 13.91 15.90 -6.48
CA ARG A 692 13.02 16.38 -7.57
C ARG A 692 13.65 16.44 -8.98
N LEU A 693 14.69 15.65 -9.28
CA LEU A 693 15.27 15.58 -10.62
C LEU A 693 14.34 14.95 -11.68
N ALA A 694 13.45 14.02 -11.31
CA ALA A 694 12.51 13.40 -12.26
C ALA A 694 11.62 14.43 -13.00
N PRO A 695 10.95 15.37 -12.31
CA PRO A 695 10.29 16.52 -12.95
C PRO A 695 11.15 17.30 -13.96
N VAL A 696 12.46 17.43 -13.72
CA VAL A 696 13.37 18.18 -14.62
C VAL A 696 13.68 17.35 -15.87
N LEU A 697 13.96 16.05 -15.70
CA LEU A 697 14.14 15.09 -16.80
C LEU A 697 12.90 14.98 -17.70
N ILE A 698 11.71 14.87 -17.09
CA ILE A 698 10.45 14.81 -17.83
C ILE A 698 10.23 16.10 -18.63
N LYS A 699 10.41 17.29 -18.02
CA LYS A 699 10.28 18.55 -18.75
C LYS A 699 11.30 18.71 -19.89
N GLU A 700 12.54 18.30 -19.70
CA GLU A 700 13.57 18.40 -20.75
C GLU A 700 13.30 17.42 -21.91
N ILE A 701 12.92 16.16 -21.64
CA ILE A 701 12.58 15.24 -22.74
C ILE A 701 11.32 15.69 -23.47
N THR A 702 10.28 16.17 -22.75
CA THR A 702 9.09 16.78 -23.38
C THR A 702 9.47 17.97 -24.27
N ARG A 703 10.39 18.84 -23.83
CA ARG A 703 10.88 19.97 -24.66
C ARG A 703 11.53 19.47 -25.95
N ARG A 704 12.38 18.43 -25.89
CA ARG A 704 13.07 17.85 -27.06
C ARG A 704 12.13 17.11 -28.01
N ILE A 705 11.09 16.44 -27.50
CA ILE A 705 10.06 15.78 -28.32
C ILE A 705 9.18 16.83 -29.02
N ASN A 706 8.78 17.88 -28.30
CA ASN A 706 7.99 18.99 -28.83
C ASN A 706 8.72 19.80 -29.92
N LEU A 707 10.05 19.97 -29.82
CA LEU A 707 10.86 20.61 -30.87
C LEU A 707 10.82 19.86 -32.21
N GLU A 708 10.54 18.56 -32.19
CA GLU A 708 10.36 17.71 -33.39
C GLU A 708 8.89 17.62 -33.83
N GLY A 709 8.01 18.49 -33.30
CA GLY A 709 6.60 18.56 -33.67
C GLY A 709 5.75 17.38 -33.19
N THR A 710 6.24 16.59 -32.22
CA THR A 710 5.49 15.51 -31.56
C THR A 710 4.99 16.02 -30.21
N TRP A 711 3.70 15.86 -29.91
CA TRP A 711 3.06 16.54 -28.77
C TRP A 711 2.48 15.61 -27.72
N GLN A 712 2.33 14.33 -28.04
CA GLN A 712 1.76 13.28 -27.19
C GLN A 712 2.84 12.27 -26.81
N ALA A 713 2.66 11.61 -25.67
CA ALA A 713 3.48 10.47 -25.29
C ALA A 713 2.67 9.37 -24.62
N ILE A 714 3.07 8.12 -24.81
CA ILE A 714 2.62 6.98 -23.99
C ILE A 714 3.71 6.62 -22.98
N TYR A 715 3.29 6.34 -21.75
CA TYR A 715 4.18 5.83 -20.70
C TYR A 715 3.40 4.94 -19.73
N THR A 716 4.11 4.05 -19.06
CA THR A 716 3.54 3.19 -18.02
C THR A 716 4.24 3.35 -16.67
N GLY A 717 3.54 3.03 -15.59
CA GLY A 717 4.12 2.99 -14.26
C GLY A 717 3.47 1.94 -13.35
N GLY A 718 4.26 1.38 -12.43
CA GLY A 718 3.77 0.52 -11.34
C GLY A 718 3.19 1.30 -10.15
N ILE A 719 3.33 2.63 -10.14
CA ILE A 719 2.67 3.53 -9.17
C ILE A 719 1.50 4.26 -9.84
N VAL A 720 0.48 4.56 -9.05
CA VAL A 720 -0.67 5.35 -9.51
C VAL A 720 -0.30 6.83 -9.58
N LEU A 721 -0.44 7.40 -10.77
CA LEU A 721 -0.31 8.83 -11.08
C LEU A 721 -1.68 9.36 -11.56
N PRO A 722 -1.92 10.69 -11.56
CA PRO A 722 -3.12 11.28 -12.16
C PRO A 722 -3.00 11.33 -13.69
N ARG A 723 -3.91 10.74 -14.47
CA ARG A 723 -4.88 9.67 -14.17
C ARG A 723 -4.66 8.56 -15.24
N PRO A 724 -4.67 7.27 -14.88
CA PRO A 724 -4.44 6.22 -15.85
C PRO A 724 -5.63 6.06 -16.80
N VAL A 725 -5.33 5.87 -18.08
CA VAL A 725 -6.31 5.53 -19.13
C VAL A 725 -6.71 4.06 -19.03
N SER A 726 -5.77 3.19 -18.63
CA SER A 726 -6.05 1.79 -18.32
C SER A 726 -5.13 1.23 -17.23
N THR A 727 -5.45 0.05 -16.71
CA THR A 727 -4.65 -0.67 -15.71
C THR A 727 -4.71 -2.16 -15.97
N CYS A 728 -3.56 -2.75 -16.30
CA CYS A 728 -3.38 -4.17 -16.48
C CYS A 728 -2.72 -4.79 -15.24
N ARG A 729 -2.81 -6.12 -15.09
CA ARG A 729 -2.15 -6.89 -14.02
C ARG A 729 -1.11 -7.84 -14.61
N TYR A 730 0.02 -8.01 -13.92
CA TYR A 730 1.03 -9.01 -14.29
C TYR A 730 0.60 -10.44 -13.91
N TYR A 731 1.05 -11.40 -14.71
CA TYR A 731 0.79 -12.83 -14.58
C TYR A 731 2.07 -13.61 -14.89
N HIS A 732 2.34 -14.66 -14.11
CA HIS A 732 3.59 -15.42 -14.17
C HIS A 732 3.31 -16.92 -14.35
N ARG A 733 3.95 -17.52 -15.35
CA ARG A 733 3.92 -18.96 -15.61
C ARG A 733 5.31 -19.54 -15.41
N ALA A 734 5.51 -20.21 -14.27
CA ALA A 734 6.76 -20.90 -13.96
C ALA A 734 7.08 -21.98 -15.00
N LEU A 735 8.26 -21.93 -15.63
CA LEU A 735 8.78 -22.98 -16.52
C LEU A 735 9.75 -23.88 -15.75
N ASN A 736 10.65 -23.26 -14.96
CA ASN A 736 11.60 -23.91 -14.08
C ASN A 736 11.22 -23.68 -12.61
N TRP A 737 10.09 -24.26 -12.17
CA TRP A 737 9.52 -23.99 -10.86
C TRP A 737 10.49 -24.25 -9.70
N MET A 738 11.35 -25.29 -9.79
CA MET A 738 12.34 -25.58 -8.75
C MET A 738 13.35 -24.43 -8.58
N LYS A 739 13.92 -23.91 -9.67
CA LYS A 739 14.83 -22.76 -9.59
C LYS A 739 14.13 -21.52 -9.03
N LEU A 740 12.91 -21.23 -9.49
CA LEU A 740 12.12 -20.09 -8.98
C LEU A 740 11.82 -20.19 -7.48
N TYR A 741 11.58 -21.40 -6.96
CA TYR A 741 11.43 -21.64 -5.54
C TYR A 741 12.75 -21.50 -4.77
N GLU A 742 13.85 -22.08 -5.28
CA GLU A 742 15.18 -22.02 -4.66
C GLU A 742 15.77 -20.60 -4.58
N VAL A 743 15.31 -19.66 -5.42
CA VAL A 743 15.74 -18.25 -5.39
C VAL A 743 14.74 -17.30 -4.73
N GLY A 744 13.60 -17.80 -4.21
CA GLY A 744 12.57 -16.99 -3.54
C GLY A 744 11.52 -16.34 -4.46
N PHE A 745 11.62 -16.48 -5.79
CA PHE A 745 10.68 -15.88 -6.75
C PHE A 745 9.27 -16.50 -6.70
N SER A 746 9.14 -17.76 -6.26
CA SER A 746 7.84 -18.44 -6.17
C SER A 746 7.71 -19.19 -4.85
N PRO A 747 6.86 -18.74 -3.91
CA PRO A 747 6.65 -19.46 -2.66
C PRO A 747 5.97 -20.81 -2.90
N CYS A 748 6.31 -21.81 -2.08
CA CYS A 748 5.59 -23.08 -2.07
C CYS A 748 4.22 -22.89 -1.38
N PRO A 749 3.08 -23.22 -2.02
CA PRO A 749 1.77 -23.08 -1.38
C PRO A 749 1.66 -23.96 -0.11
N PRO A 750 0.90 -23.50 0.91
CA PRO A 750 0.57 -24.31 2.08
C PRO A 750 0.01 -25.69 1.68
N ASN A 751 0.37 -26.72 2.44
CA ASN A 751 -0.01 -28.12 2.18
C ASN A 751 0.47 -28.68 0.82
N SER A 752 1.47 -28.07 0.19
CA SER A 752 2.10 -28.58 -1.04
C SER A 752 3.58 -28.95 -0.84
N LYS A 753 4.18 -29.58 -1.86
CA LYS A 753 5.60 -29.98 -1.86
C LYS A 753 6.28 -29.48 -3.14
N PRO A 754 7.57 -29.06 -3.10
CA PRO A 754 8.29 -28.58 -4.28
C PRO A 754 8.21 -29.50 -5.50
N ALA A 755 8.45 -30.79 -5.32
CA ALA A 755 8.36 -31.79 -6.40
C ALA A 755 6.96 -31.91 -7.03
N TYR A 756 5.89 -31.68 -6.26
CA TYR A 756 4.52 -31.65 -6.80
C TYR A 756 4.28 -30.42 -7.67
N GLN A 757 4.77 -29.25 -7.24
CA GLN A 757 4.64 -28.02 -8.02
C GLN A 757 5.47 -28.08 -9.32
N ALA A 758 6.71 -28.59 -9.25
CA ALA A 758 7.51 -28.88 -10.44
C ALA A 758 6.77 -29.78 -11.44
N ARG A 759 6.12 -30.86 -10.97
CA ARG A 759 5.27 -31.72 -11.83
C ARG A 759 4.01 -31.01 -12.35
N ARG A 760 3.34 -30.18 -11.53
CA ARG A 760 2.14 -29.42 -11.89
C ARG A 760 2.41 -28.42 -13.03
N TYR A 761 3.56 -27.76 -13.00
CA TYR A 761 3.96 -26.76 -13.97
C TYR A 761 4.78 -27.30 -15.14
N ASN A 762 5.15 -28.59 -15.15
CA ASN A 762 5.85 -29.18 -16.29
C ASN A 762 5.10 -28.91 -17.61
N VAL A 763 5.88 -28.59 -18.65
CA VAL A 763 5.43 -28.30 -20.01
C VAL A 763 5.91 -29.44 -20.91
N PRO A 764 5.13 -29.88 -21.93
CA PRO A 764 5.58 -30.90 -22.88
C PRO A 764 6.87 -30.53 -23.62
N ASP A 765 7.47 -31.50 -24.31
CA ASP A 765 8.71 -31.29 -25.07
C ASP A 765 8.47 -31.13 -26.59
N LEU A 766 7.26 -31.46 -27.07
CA LEU A 766 6.83 -31.37 -28.47
C LEU A 766 5.64 -30.42 -28.62
N THR A 767 5.72 -29.53 -29.61
CA THR A 767 4.66 -28.61 -30.02
C THR A 767 3.54 -29.33 -30.75
N SER A 768 2.33 -28.78 -30.66
CA SER A 768 1.09 -29.42 -31.13
C SER A 768 0.50 -28.78 -32.38
N THR A 769 0.77 -27.51 -32.65
CA THR A 769 0.24 -26.79 -33.81
C THR A 769 0.97 -27.20 -35.10
N ARG A 770 0.23 -27.84 -36.03
CA ARG A 770 0.73 -28.11 -37.39
C ARG A 770 1.00 -26.80 -38.13
N GLY A 771 2.10 -26.74 -38.87
CA GLY A 771 2.51 -25.57 -39.65
C GLY A 771 3.28 -24.51 -38.86
N LEU A 772 3.49 -24.72 -37.55
CA LEU A 772 4.24 -23.80 -36.68
C LEU A 772 5.74 -23.83 -36.99
N ARG A 773 6.32 -22.68 -37.31
CA ARG A 773 7.75 -22.47 -37.56
C ARG A 773 8.22 -21.09 -37.10
N GLU A 774 9.51 -20.85 -37.11
CA GLU A 774 10.06 -19.50 -36.90
C GLU A 774 9.60 -18.54 -38.02
N MET A 775 9.44 -17.27 -37.65
CA MET A 775 9.18 -16.19 -38.60
C MET A 775 10.43 -15.88 -39.43
N GLU A 776 10.24 -15.68 -40.73
CA GLU A 776 11.28 -15.34 -41.70
C GLU A 776 10.97 -13.99 -42.38
N ALA A 777 11.98 -13.37 -43.03
CA ALA A 777 11.80 -12.09 -43.73
C ALA A 777 10.73 -12.13 -44.84
N LYS A 778 10.46 -13.30 -45.42
CA LYS A 778 9.39 -13.50 -46.42
C LYS A 778 7.98 -13.34 -45.83
N ASP A 779 7.82 -13.48 -44.51
CA ASP A 779 6.53 -13.46 -43.83
C ASP A 779 6.12 -12.03 -43.40
N LEU A 780 7.02 -11.04 -43.52
CA LEU A 780 6.82 -9.68 -43.01
C LEU A 780 5.50 -9.05 -43.45
N ASP A 781 5.16 -9.14 -44.74
CA ASP A 781 3.91 -8.57 -45.28
C ASP A 781 2.66 -9.30 -44.76
N ALA A 782 2.73 -10.63 -44.62
CA ALA A 782 1.61 -11.43 -44.13
C ALA A 782 1.38 -11.23 -42.63
N VAL A 783 2.45 -11.14 -41.83
CA VAL A 783 2.40 -10.83 -40.40
C VAL A 783 1.97 -9.37 -40.17
N HIS A 784 2.42 -8.42 -41.00
CA HIS A 784 2.01 -7.01 -40.92
C HIS A 784 0.51 -6.86 -41.16
N ASP A 785 -0.04 -7.44 -42.22
CA ASP A 785 -1.49 -7.42 -42.49
C ASP A 785 -2.28 -8.11 -41.37
N LEU A 786 -1.87 -9.32 -40.97
CA LEU A 786 -2.55 -10.10 -39.94
C LEU A 786 -2.58 -9.37 -38.59
N LEU A 787 -1.44 -8.86 -38.13
CA LEU A 787 -1.32 -8.12 -36.87
C LEU A 787 -2.06 -6.79 -36.94
N THR A 788 -1.97 -6.04 -38.05
CA THR A 788 -2.72 -4.77 -38.24
C THR A 788 -4.22 -5.00 -38.15
N ARG A 789 -4.75 -6.05 -38.80
CA ARG A 789 -6.17 -6.41 -38.71
C ARG A 789 -6.56 -6.87 -37.31
N TYR A 790 -5.66 -7.59 -36.60
CA TYR A 790 -5.92 -8.09 -35.25
C TYR A 790 -5.95 -6.96 -34.21
N LEU A 791 -4.97 -6.05 -34.26
CA LEU A 791 -4.85 -4.91 -33.35
C LEU A 791 -6.01 -3.91 -33.51
N LYS A 792 -6.58 -3.76 -34.71
CA LYS A 792 -7.78 -2.92 -34.93
C LYS A 792 -8.98 -3.28 -34.04
N ARG A 793 -9.01 -4.48 -33.43
CA ARG A 793 -10.05 -4.93 -32.48
C ARG A 793 -9.95 -4.29 -31.08
N PHE A 794 -8.84 -3.65 -30.74
CA PHE A 794 -8.60 -3.04 -29.42
C PHE A 794 -8.72 -1.50 -29.47
N ASP A 795 -8.84 -0.84 -28.31
CA ASP A 795 -9.01 0.60 -28.20
C ASP A 795 -7.68 1.38 -28.23
N LEU A 796 -6.60 0.83 -27.66
CA LEU A 796 -5.28 1.46 -27.56
C LEU A 796 -4.23 0.56 -28.20
N THR A 797 -3.69 0.92 -29.36
CA THR A 797 -2.71 0.10 -30.09
C THR A 797 -1.62 0.95 -30.75
N PRO A 798 -0.41 0.41 -30.98
CA PRO A 798 0.50 1.01 -31.94
C PRO A 798 -0.08 0.92 -33.36
N VAL A 799 0.44 1.72 -34.27
CA VAL A 799 0.25 1.63 -35.71
C VAL A 799 1.62 1.41 -36.32
N TRP A 800 1.95 0.16 -36.62
CA TRP A 800 3.26 -0.21 -37.13
C TRP A 800 3.30 -0.21 -38.66
N ASN A 801 4.40 0.31 -39.20
CA ASN A 801 4.80 0.13 -40.59
C ASN A 801 5.65 -1.15 -40.76
N LYS A 802 6.07 -1.47 -42.00
CA LYS A 802 6.83 -2.69 -42.30
C LYS A 802 8.22 -2.72 -41.66
N ASP A 803 8.90 -1.58 -41.54
CA ASP A 803 10.23 -1.48 -40.92
C ASP A 803 10.13 -1.69 -39.40
N GLU A 804 9.03 -1.24 -38.78
CA GLU A 804 8.72 -1.55 -37.38
C GLU A 804 8.43 -3.04 -37.17
N ILE A 805 7.72 -3.71 -38.09
CA ILE A 805 7.52 -5.17 -38.03
C ILE A 805 8.85 -5.93 -38.17
N ASP A 806 9.73 -5.52 -39.08
CA ASP A 806 11.08 -6.09 -39.21
C ASP A 806 11.91 -5.90 -37.94
N HIS A 807 11.94 -4.68 -37.40
CA HIS A 807 12.72 -4.37 -36.20
C HIS A 807 12.20 -5.06 -34.93
N TRP A 808 10.88 -4.99 -34.69
CA TRP A 808 10.28 -5.48 -33.45
C TRP A 808 10.03 -6.98 -33.44
N LEU A 809 9.78 -7.62 -34.60
CA LEU A 809 9.33 -9.00 -34.65
C LEU A 809 10.30 -9.95 -35.36
N LEU A 810 11.15 -9.50 -36.29
CA LEU A 810 12.09 -10.41 -36.96
C LEU A 810 13.40 -10.55 -36.17
N HIS A 811 13.75 -11.78 -35.79
CA HIS A 811 15.08 -12.06 -35.25
C HIS A 811 16.13 -12.08 -36.37
N LYS A 812 17.04 -11.10 -36.33
CA LYS A 812 18.16 -10.96 -37.26
C LYS A 812 19.31 -11.90 -36.86
N LYS A 813 19.31 -13.11 -37.42
CA LYS A 813 20.24 -14.21 -37.07
C LYS A 813 21.73 -13.87 -37.24
N ASP A 814 22.05 -12.98 -38.17
CA ASP A 814 23.42 -12.52 -38.46
C ASP A 814 23.85 -11.29 -37.65
N ALA A 815 22.98 -10.76 -36.78
CA ALA A 815 23.30 -9.58 -35.96
C ALA A 815 24.22 -9.97 -34.78
N PRO A 816 25.26 -9.17 -34.48
CA PRO A 816 26.13 -9.43 -33.34
C PRO A 816 25.39 -9.13 -32.02
N GLY A 817 25.31 -10.11 -31.13
CA GLY A 817 24.70 -9.96 -29.81
C GLY A 817 24.00 -11.22 -29.33
N GLU A 818 23.23 -11.10 -28.25
CA GLU A 818 22.32 -12.14 -27.79
C GLU A 818 20.94 -11.98 -28.45
N GLN A 819 20.22 -13.10 -28.65
CA GLN A 819 18.86 -13.05 -29.17
C GLN A 819 17.92 -12.39 -28.15
N VAL A 820 17.22 -11.34 -28.57
CA VAL A 820 16.28 -10.58 -27.73
C VAL A 820 14.82 -11.02 -27.94
N ILE A 821 14.44 -11.34 -29.17
CA ILE A 821 13.06 -11.65 -29.58
C ILE A 821 12.97 -13.04 -30.21
N TRP A 822 11.90 -13.77 -29.88
CA TRP A 822 11.50 -15.02 -30.51
C TRP A 822 10.12 -14.86 -31.11
N SER A 823 9.98 -15.21 -32.39
CA SER A 823 8.78 -14.95 -33.19
C SER A 823 8.47 -16.15 -34.07
N TYR A 824 7.23 -16.61 -34.04
CA TYR A 824 6.77 -17.82 -34.71
C TYR A 824 5.49 -17.56 -35.48
N VAL A 825 5.38 -18.18 -36.66
CA VAL A 825 4.21 -18.14 -37.54
C VAL A 825 3.62 -19.53 -37.71
N VAL A 826 2.32 -19.60 -37.99
CA VAL A 826 1.66 -20.83 -38.45
C VAL A 826 1.32 -20.67 -39.92
N GLU A 827 1.91 -21.51 -40.75
CA GLU A 827 1.67 -21.60 -42.19
C GLU A 827 0.71 -22.77 -42.49
N ASN A 828 -0.38 -22.50 -43.20
CA ASN A 828 -1.32 -23.54 -43.61
C ASN A 828 -0.81 -24.32 -44.84
N ASN A 829 -1.53 -25.35 -45.29
CA ASN A 829 -1.11 -26.15 -46.45
C ASN A 829 -1.09 -25.37 -47.78
N ASP A 830 -1.71 -24.18 -47.83
CA ASP A 830 -1.77 -23.31 -49.01
C ASP A 830 -0.66 -22.23 -49.01
N GLY A 831 0.25 -22.26 -48.03
CA GLY A 831 1.33 -21.29 -47.87
C GLY A 831 0.89 -19.96 -47.22
N LYS A 832 -0.33 -19.87 -46.70
CA LYS A 832 -0.85 -18.67 -46.02
C LYS A 832 -0.51 -18.70 -44.53
N ILE A 833 -0.01 -17.58 -44.01
CA ILE A 833 0.13 -17.36 -42.56
C ILE A 833 -1.26 -17.13 -41.94
N THR A 834 -1.64 -17.98 -40.98
CA THR A 834 -2.93 -17.90 -40.27
C THR A 834 -2.78 -17.34 -38.86
N ASP A 835 -1.63 -17.56 -38.22
CA ASP A 835 -1.36 -17.15 -36.85
C ASP A 835 0.09 -16.71 -36.66
N PHE A 836 0.31 -15.87 -35.66
CA PHE A 836 1.62 -15.36 -35.24
C PHE A 836 1.67 -15.20 -33.72
N PHE A 837 2.82 -15.45 -33.10
CA PHE A 837 3.10 -15.01 -31.72
C PHE A 837 4.59 -14.73 -31.50
N SER A 838 4.88 -13.81 -30.57
CA SER A 838 6.24 -13.48 -30.14
C SER A 838 6.39 -13.27 -28.64
N PHE A 839 7.62 -13.43 -28.15
CA PHE A 839 8.03 -13.11 -26.79
C PHE A 839 9.49 -12.67 -26.74
N TYR A 840 9.83 -11.73 -25.85
CA TYR A 840 11.20 -11.21 -25.67
C TYR A 840 11.84 -11.70 -24.37
N CYS A 841 13.17 -11.63 -24.28
CA CYS A 841 13.92 -11.92 -23.06
C CYS A 841 14.20 -10.64 -22.27
N LEU A 842 13.94 -10.70 -20.96
CA LEU A 842 14.50 -9.79 -19.97
C LEU A 842 15.01 -10.64 -18.80
N GLU A 843 16.29 -10.50 -18.46
CA GLU A 843 16.88 -11.21 -17.32
C GLU A 843 16.72 -10.41 -16.03
N SER A 844 16.57 -11.11 -14.91
CA SER A 844 16.70 -10.54 -13.56
C SER A 844 17.89 -11.16 -12.85
N SER A 845 18.81 -10.34 -12.34
CA SER A 845 19.90 -10.80 -11.48
C SER A 845 19.37 -11.16 -10.09
N VAL A 846 19.89 -12.25 -9.52
CA VAL A 846 19.52 -12.75 -8.18
C VAL A 846 20.60 -12.32 -7.20
N ILE A 847 20.23 -11.54 -6.18
CA ILE A 847 21.21 -10.90 -5.28
C ILE A 847 21.64 -11.84 -4.14
N GLN A 848 20.73 -12.71 -3.67
CA GLN A 848 20.92 -13.48 -2.42
C GLN A 848 21.27 -14.97 -2.62
N SER A 849 21.32 -15.48 -3.86
CA SER A 849 21.57 -16.91 -4.13
C SER A 849 23.02 -17.21 -4.48
N GLN A 850 23.60 -18.21 -3.83
CA GLN A 850 24.93 -18.75 -4.19
C GLN A 850 24.88 -19.75 -5.37
N LYS A 851 23.69 -20.24 -5.74
CA LYS A 851 23.50 -21.32 -6.74
C LYS A 851 23.16 -20.79 -8.13
N TYR A 852 22.48 -19.65 -8.22
CA TYR A 852 22.08 -19.03 -9.50
C TYR A 852 22.31 -17.52 -9.46
N SER A 853 22.88 -16.98 -10.54
CA SER A 853 23.15 -15.56 -10.70
C SER A 853 22.02 -14.78 -11.39
N SER A 854 21.18 -15.44 -12.19
CA SER A 854 20.04 -14.82 -12.89
C SER A 854 18.84 -15.74 -13.05
N ILE A 855 17.66 -15.13 -13.21
CA ILE A 855 16.42 -15.71 -13.72
C ILE A 855 16.23 -15.19 -15.15
N ARG A 856 16.00 -16.10 -16.11
CA ARG A 856 15.69 -15.73 -17.49
C ARG A 856 14.17 -15.70 -17.66
N ALA A 857 13.60 -14.50 -17.82
CA ALA A 857 12.17 -14.34 -18.01
C ALA A 857 11.84 -14.07 -19.49
N ALA A 858 10.88 -14.82 -20.02
CA ALA A 858 10.24 -14.53 -21.30
C ALA A 858 9.03 -13.63 -21.06
N TYR A 859 8.81 -12.62 -21.88
CA TYR A 859 7.66 -11.72 -21.80
C TYR A 859 6.83 -11.83 -23.07
N LEU A 860 5.55 -12.19 -22.96
CA LEU A 860 4.62 -12.24 -24.09
C LEU A 860 4.50 -10.84 -24.72
N PHE A 861 4.76 -10.75 -26.02
CA PHE A 861 4.86 -9.46 -26.70
C PHE A 861 3.63 -9.15 -27.57
N TYR A 862 3.62 -9.64 -28.81
CA TYR A 862 2.50 -9.50 -29.74
C TYR A 862 2.12 -10.85 -30.34
N TYR A 863 0.86 -10.99 -30.70
CA TYR A 863 0.34 -12.18 -31.37
C TYR A 863 -0.91 -11.81 -32.17
N ALA A 864 -1.27 -12.66 -33.13
CA ALA A 864 -2.47 -12.52 -33.94
C ALA A 864 -2.93 -13.89 -34.44
N SER A 865 -4.24 -14.04 -34.67
CA SER A 865 -4.83 -15.26 -35.23
C SER A 865 -5.99 -14.89 -36.15
N ASP A 866 -6.07 -15.51 -37.33
CA ASP A 866 -7.15 -15.24 -38.30
C ASP A 866 -8.52 -15.80 -37.87
N VAL A 867 -8.55 -16.68 -36.88
CA VAL A 867 -9.77 -17.12 -36.19
C VAL A 867 -10.55 -15.95 -35.58
N ALA A 868 -9.88 -14.84 -35.23
CA ALA A 868 -10.55 -13.63 -34.72
C ALA A 868 -11.44 -12.90 -35.75
N PHE A 869 -11.42 -13.32 -37.03
CA PHE A 869 -12.23 -12.73 -38.10
C PHE A 869 -13.31 -13.70 -38.64
N THR A 870 -13.54 -14.84 -37.98
CA THR A 870 -14.65 -15.72 -38.35
C THR A 870 -15.99 -15.04 -38.10
N ALA A 871 -16.96 -15.26 -38.99
CA ALA A 871 -18.31 -14.70 -38.90
C ALA A 871 -19.34 -15.84 -38.77
N PRO A 872 -20.22 -15.86 -37.75
CA PRO A 872 -20.27 -14.93 -36.62
C PRO A 872 -19.03 -15.03 -35.70
N ASP A 873 -18.80 -13.99 -34.89
CA ASP A 873 -17.70 -13.92 -33.91
C ASP A 873 -17.74 -15.12 -32.95
N ASP A 874 -16.81 -16.06 -33.13
CA ASP A 874 -16.65 -17.23 -32.26
C ASP A 874 -15.44 -17.04 -31.34
N ARG A 875 -15.70 -16.27 -30.28
CA ARG A 875 -14.77 -16.04 -29.17
C ARG A 875 -14.32 -17.33 -28.48
N ALA A 876 -15.10 -18.42 -28.53
CA ALA A 876 -14.69 -19.70 -27.95
C ALA A 876 -13.67 -20.43 -28.84
N ALA A 877 -13.86 -20.39 -30.17
CA ALA A 877 -12.87 -20.85 -31.13
C ALA A 877 -11.56 -20.02 -31.04
N LEU A 878 -11.66 -18.69 -30.94
CA LEU A 878 -10.50 -17.83 -30.72
C LEU A 878 -9.76 -18.19 -29.42
N GLY A 879 -10.48 -18.34 -28.31
CA GLY A 879 -9.89 -18.73 -27.03
C GLY A 879 -9.19 -20.10 -27.09
N ALA A 880 -9.81 -21.09 -27.74
CA ALA A 880 -9.19 -22.39 -27.96
C ALA A 880 -7.93 -22.31 -28.85
N ARG A 881 -7.94 -21.46 -29.89
CA ARG A 881 -6.78 -21.25 -30.77
C ARG A 881 -5.63 -20.58 -30.06
N LEU A 882 -5.87 -19.46 -29.38
CA LEU A 882 -4.84 -18.75 -28.60
C LEU A 882 -4.26 -19.65 -27.50
N ASN A 883 -5.11 -20.43 -26.81
CA ASN A 883 -4.66 -21.38 -25.80
C ASN A 883 -3.69 -22.44 -26.37
N ALA A 884 -3.88 -22.90 -27.61
CA ALA A 884 -2.95 -23.82 -28.28
C ALA A 884 -1.63 -23.12 -28.68
N LEU A 885 -1.69 -21.90 -29.24
CA LEU A 885 -0.51 -21.12 -29.61
C LEU A 885 0.37 -20.81 -28.38
N ILE A 886 -0.24 -20.41 -27.27
CA ILE A 886 0.49 -20.10 -26.04
C ILE A 886 1.04 -21.37 -25.37
N ALA A 887 0.36 -22.52 -25.50
CA ALA A 887 0.94 -23.80 -25.07
C ALA A 887 2.27 -24.08 -25.81
N ASP A 888 2.29 -23.87 -27.13
CA ASP A 888 3.50 -24.03 -27.95
C ASP A 888 4.56 -22.94 -27.66
N ALA A 889 4.15 -21.70 -27.34
CA ALA A 889 5.05 -20.65 -26.87
C ALA A 889 5.77 -21.03 -25.55
N LEU A 890 5.06 -21.61 -24.60
CA LEU A 890 5.65 -22.12 -23.35
C LEU A 890 6.63 -23.28 -23.60
N ILE A 891 6.37 -24.12 -24.60
CA ILE A 891 7.28 -25.20 -25.01
C ILE A 891 8.57 -24.60 -25.59
N PHE A 892 8.46 -23.60 -26.48
CA PHE A 892 9.63 -22.91 -27.02
C PHE A 892 10.43 -22.18 -25.95
N ALA A 893 9.77 -21.47 -25.03
CA ALA A 893 10.47 -20.82 -23.92
C ALA A 893 11.20 -21.83 -23.00
N LYS A 894 10.60 -22.99 -22.71
CA LYS A 894 11.29 -24.07 -21.99
C LYS A 894 12.52 -24.57 -22.76
N ARG A 895 12.40 -24.80 -24.08
CA ARG A 895 13.52 -25.24 -24.95
C ARG A 895 14.65 -24.21 -25.00
N HIS A 896 14.33 -22.92 -25.00
CA HIS A 896 15.29 -21.80 -24.98
C HIS A 896 15.78 -21.44 -23.57
N ASN A 897 15.61 -22.33 -22.58
CA ASN A 897 16.09 -22.19 -21.20
C ASN A 897 15.59 -20.93 -20.48
N PHE A 898 14.30 -20.60 -20.63
CA PHE A 898 13.62 -19.63 -19.79
C PHE A 898 13.08 -20.27 -18.51
N ASP A 899 13.13 -19.53 -17.41
CA ASP A 899 12.71 -20.00 -16.08
C ASP A 899 11.26 -19.63 -15.76
N VAL A 900 10.79 -18.50 -16.28
CA VAL A 900 9.43 -17.98 -16.12
C VAL A 900 8.96 -17.34 -17.42
N PHE A 901 7.66 -17.44 -17.70
CA PHE A 901 6.99 -16.76 -18.79
C PHE A 901 5.98 -15.78 -18.23
N ASN A 902 6.13 -14.51 -18.55
CA ASN A 902 5.36 -13.39 -18.05
C ASN A 902 4.36 -12.91 -19.10
N ALA A 903 3.20 -12.47 -18.63
CA ALA A 903 2.18 -11.84 -19.46
C ALA A 903 1.44 -10.78 -18.64
N LEU A 904 0.78 -9.84 -19.32
CA LEU A 904 -0.15 -8.90 -18.73
C LEU A 904 -1.60 -9.33 -19.04
N SER A 905 -2.60 -8.72 -18.41
CA SER A 905 -4.02 -8.90 -18.77
C SER A 905 -4.46 -8.21 -20.07
N LEU A 906 -3.52 -7.73 -20.89
CA LEU A 906 -3.74 -7.04 -22.16
C LEU A 906 -4.30 -7.95 -23.28
N MET A 907 -4.75 -7.34 -24.39
CA MET A 907 -5.33 -8.01 -25.56
C MET A 907 -6.41 -9.05 -25.17
N ASP A 908 -6.35 -10.24 -25.78
CA ASP A 908 -7.22 -11.39 -25.50
C ASP A 908 -6.59 -12.36 -24.47
N ASN A 909 -5.59 -11.93 -23.68
CA ASN A 909 -4.88 -12.81 -22.75
C ASN A 909 -5.81 -13.49 -21.73
N SER A 910 -6.92 -12.84 -21.39
CA SER A 910 -7.96 -13.39 -20.52
C SER A 910 -8.56 -14.71 -21.01
N LEU A 911 -8.41 -15.05 -22.29
CA LEU A 911 -8.91 -16.30 -22.86
C LEU A 911 -8.04 -17.53 -22.54
N PHE A 912 -6.76 -17.36 -22.18
CA PHE A 912 -5.82 -18.48 -22.00
C PHE A 912 -5.01 -18.46 -20.69
N LEU A 913 -4.87 -17.32 -20.00
CA LEU A 913 -3.99 -17.20 -18.82
C LEU A 913 -4.25 -18.28 -17.77
N GLU A 914 -5.50 -18.44 -17.32
CA GLU A 914 -5.82 -19.46 -16.30
C GLU A 914 -5.67 -20.89 -16.82
N GLN A 915 -6.08 -21.17 -18.06
CA GLN A 915 -5.96 -22.49 -18.69
C GLN A 915 -4.50 -22.93 -18.80
N GLN A 916 -3.61 -22.00 -19.17
CA GLN A 916 -2.17 -22.21 -19.22
C GLN A 916 -1.49 -22.12 -17.84
N LYS A 917 -2.25 -21.99 -16.74
CA LYS A 917 -1.75 -21.95 -15.35
C LYS A 917 -0.85 -20.75 -15.06
N PHE A 918 -1.09 -19.60 -15.69
CA PHE A 918 -0.46 -18.35 -15.27
C PHE A 918 -1.01 -17.95 -13.90
N GLY A 919 -0.13 -17.84 -12.90
CA GLY A 919 -0.46 -17.33 -11.59
C GLY A 919 -0.57 -15.80 -11.60
N PRO A 920 -1.51 -15.19 -10.87
CA PRO A 920 -1.62 -13.74 -10.80
C PRO A 920 -0.45 -13.15 -9.98
N GLY A 921 0.29 -12.23 -10.58
CA GLY A 921 1.31 -11.43 -9.89
C GLY A 921 0.69 -10.38 -8.97
N ASP A 922 1.49 -9.80 -8.10
CA ASP A 922 1.12 -8.68 -7.22
C ASP A 922 1.17 -7.32 -7.95
N GLY A 923 2.10 -7.17 -8.91
CA GLY A 923 2.27 -5.98 -9.73
C GLY A 923 1.08 -5.63 -10.64
N GLN A 924 0.78 -4.34 -10.72
CA GLN A 924 -0.09 -3.72 -11.73
C GLN A 924 0.77 -2.85 -12.67
N LEU A 925 0.31 -2.68 -13.91
CA LEU A 925 0.88 -1.75 -14.87
C LEU A 925 -0.20 -0.76 -15.31
N HIS A 926 -0.01 0.51 -14.96
CA HIS A 926 -0.93 1.60 -15.28
C HIS A 926 -0.47 2.31 -16.55
N TYR A 927 -1.38 2.48 -17.52
CA TYR A 927 -1.14 3.13 -18.81
C TYR A 927 -1.56 4.60 -18.77
N TYR A 928 -0.69 5.48 -19.24
CA TYR A 928 -0.91 6.93 -19.26
C TYR A 928 -0.66 7.50 -20.66
N LEU A 929 -1.40 8.55 -20.99
CA LEU A 929 -1.17 9.37 -22.17
C LEU A 929 -0.85 10.80 -21.72
N PHE A 930 0.31 11.31 -22.13
CA PHE A 930 0.70 12.70 -21.94
C PHE A 930 0.08 13.56 -23.04
N ASN A 931 -0.47 14.70 -22.65
CA ASN A 931 -1.11 15.68 -23.54
C ASN A 931 -2.24 15.11 -24.42
N TYR A 932 -2.98 14.12 -23.91
CA TYR A 932 -4.13 13.53 -24.60
C TYR A 932 -5.22 13.12 -23.60
N LYS A 933 -6.46 13.50 -23.87
CA LYS A 933 -7.65 13.09 -23.11
C LYS A 933 -8.29 11.91 -23.82
N ALA A 934 -8.48 10.80 -23.12
CA ALA A 934 -9.10 9.57 -23.63
C ALA A 934 -10.14 9.04 -22.63
N ASN A 935 -11.25 8.49 -23.12
CA ASN A 935 -12.19 7.77 -22.27
C ASN A 935 -11.51 6.51 -21.70
N PRO A 936 -11.85 6.05 -20.48
CA PRO A 936 -11.25 4.88 -19.86
C PRO A 936 -11.28 3.62 -20.75
N ILE A 937 -10.18 2.86 -20.76
CA ILE A 937 -9.99 1.64 -21.55
C ILE A 937 -9.92 0.43 -20.62
N HIS A 938 -10.64 -0.64 -20.93
CA HIS A 938 -10.69 -1.84 -20.09
C HIS A 938 -9.35 -2.60 -20.11
N GLY A 939 -8.77 -2.89 -18.94
CA GLY A 939 -7.43 -3.49 -18.80
C GLY A 939 -7.40 -5.02 -18.66
N GLY A 940 -8.49 -5.71 -18.99
CA GLY A 940 -8.65 -7.17 -18.85
C GLY A 940 -8.85 -7.67 -17.42
N VAL A 941 -8.92 -6.77 -16.44
CA VAL A 941 -9.20 -7.07 -15.03
C VAL A 941 -10.44 -6.34 -14.51
N ASN A 942 -11.21 -7.06 -13.70
CA ASN A 942 -12.44 -6.57 -13.11
C ASN A 942 -12.19 -5.63 -11.91
N LYS A 943 -13.29 -5.17 -11.30
CA LYS A 943 -13.32 -4.27 -10.14
C LYS A 943 -12.60 -4.80 -8.87
N LYS A 944 -12.08 -6.03 -8.89
CA LYS A 944 -11.39 -6.71 -7.78
C LYS A 944 -9.97 -7.16 -8.16
N ASN A 945 -9.43 -6.61 -9.25
CA ASN A 945 -8.12 -6.97 -9.82
C ASN A 945 -8.02 -8.45 -10.22
N GLN A 946 -9.16 -9.12 -10.45
CA GLN A 946 -9.22 -10.49 -10.94
C GLN A 946 -9.42 -10.47 -12.45
N LEU A 947 -8.96 -11.52 -13.14
CA LEU A 947 -9.18 -11.69 -14.57
C LEU A 947 -10.69 -11.69 -14.86
N GLU A 948 -11.14 -10.97 -15.88
CA GLU A 948 -12.56 -10.95 -16.23
C GLU A 948 -12.84 -11.99 -17.33
N GLU A 949 -13.35 -13.17 -16.94
CA GLU A 949 -13.69 -14.25 -17.86
C GLU A 949 -14.61 -13.75 -18.98
N GLY A 950 -14.21 -13.96 -20.23
CA GLY A 950 -15.02 -13.59 -21.40
C GLY A 950 -15.03 -12.10 -21.74
N VAL A 951 -14.20 -11.27 -21.10
CA VAL A 951 -13.96 -9.87 -21.50
C VAL A 951 -12.49 -9.69 -21.89
N SER A 952 -12.25 -9.08 -23.06
CA SER A 952 -10.89 -8.77 -23.53
C SER A 952 -10.48 -7.39 -23.01
N SER A 953 -9.17 -7.15 -22.87
CA SER A 953 -8.70 -5.79 -22.68
C SER A 953 -8.83 -4.99 -23.97
N GLY A 954 -9.20 -3.72 -23.85
CA GLY A 954 -9.05 -2.74 -24.94
C GLY A 954 -7.61 -2.24 -25.12
N VAL A 955 -6.65 -2.68 -24.29
CA VAL A 955 -5.22 -2.38 -24.45
C VAL A 955 -4.58 -3.44 -25.34
N GLY A 956 -4.19 -3.04 -26.55
CA GLY A 956 -3.34 -3.81 -27.46
C GLY A 956 -1.99 -3.13 -27.71
N PHE A 957 -1.51 -2.35 -26.74
CA PHE A 957 -0.17 -1.76 -26.74
C PHE A 957 0.64 -2.45 -25.63
N THR A 958 1.70 -3.17 -26.00
CA THR A 958 2.61 -3.85 -25.08
C THR A 958 3.89 -3.02 -24.91
N MET A 959 4.13 -2.51 -23.71
CA MET A 959 5.36 -1.79 -23.32
C MET A 959 6.48 -2.77 -22.93
N LEU A 960 7.74 -2.31 -23.02
CA LEU A 960 8.97 -3.08 -22.76
C LEU A 960 9.48 -3.03 -21.31
#